data_AF-A0A8F5VNF4-F1
#
_entry.id   AF-A0A8F5VNF4-F1
#
_cell.length_a   1.000
_cell.length_b   1.000
_cell.length_c   1.000
_cell.angle_alpha   90.00
_cell.angle_beta   90.00
_cell.angle_gamma   90.00
#
_symmetry.space_group_name_H-M   'P 1'
#
loop_
_entity.id
_entity.type
_entity.pdbx_description
1 polymer ?
#
loop_
_entity_poly.entity_id
_entity_poly.type
_entity_poly.pdbx_seq_one_letter_code
_entity_poly.pdbx_strand_id
1 'polypeptide(L)'
;MNRVNEPSEKENFSDTPDTDHIEPVPETLTTDNKSEETDAPIAEAKGANGTSDNEPDQQVDDGSSRSVTVPEKLIDQVIGQEHAVEVIRKAATQRRHVMMIGTPGTGKSMLAKAMAELLPKEEMQDILAYPNSDDQNEPIIRTVKSGRGKEIVSAHKAEAKKKIQFRNTLIMILMIGIIGYAFITYQWLMGIIAAAFIFMALRYATPREEQMVPKLIVTNDKTATAPFVDATGSHAGALLGDVRHDPFQSGGLETPAHDRVEAGAIHRAHKGVLFVDEINTLGLPSQQSLLTAMQEGEFAITGQSERSSGAMVRTEPVPCDFVMVAAGNLDAVEGMHPALRSRIRGNGYEIYMEDTMPDTPENREKFIRFIAQEIKNDGMIPHFDRSAIDEVIHEAKRRSNRKGYLTLKLRDMGGLIRVAGDLARQEGAELTTRRHVLEAKKTARSIEDQISGQMIRRTREYELAVVEGTEIGRVNGLAVMGSDAGSVLPIMAAITPAQGDGGNIIATGLLKEIAQESIKNVGAILKRFTGKDIRNIDIHIQFIGTYQGVEGDSASITVATAAISALESIPVRQDIAMTGSLSVRGDVLPVGGVTYKIEAAARAGIRKVLIPKANLGDVLIEDEFISSIEIIPVEKIDEVLKIALVPDNRELFLDKLKTIAWSTTSSILGTEIPATRTVV
;
A
#
# COMPACT_ATOMS: atom_id res chain seq x y z
N MET A 1 -42.30 -33.16 -31.44
CA MET A 1 -41.99 -33.01 -32.88
C MET A 1 -40.52 -33.31 -33.07
N ASN A 2 -40.20 -34.38 -33.81
CA ASN A 2 -39.01 -34.74 -34.62
C ASN A 2 -37.68 -33.97 -34.39
N ARG A 3 -36.47 -34.52 -34.49
CA ARG A 3 -35.85 -35.83 -34.83
C ARG A 3 -34.32 -35.57 -34.64
N VAL A 4 -33.56 -36.44 -33.95
CA VAL A 4 -32.62 -37.45 -34.53
C VAL A 4 -31.35 -36.88 -35.19
N ASN A 5 -30.16 -37.07 -34.57
CA ASN A 5 -28.99 -37.85 -35.08
C ASN A 5 -27.62 -37.47 -34.43
N GLU A 6 -26.99 -38.44 -33.76
CA GLU A 6 -25.52 -38.68 -33.71
C GLU A 6 -25.06 -39.40 -35.02
N PRO A 7 -23.82 -39.95 -35.26
CA PRO A 7 -22.60 -40.13 -34.42
C PRO A 7 -21.20 -40.00 -35.14
N SER A 8 -20.13 -40.37 -34.41
CA SER A 8 -18.85 -41.04 -34.82
C SER A 8 -17.73 -40.16 -35.44
N GLU A 9 -16.40 -40.37 -35.25
CA GLU A 9 -15.51 -41.55 -35.03
C GLU A 9 -14.28 -41.11 -34.17
N LYS A 10 -13.78 -41.85 -33.15
CA LYS A 10 -12.81 -42.99 -33.16
C LYS A 10 -11.49 -42.76 -33.92
N GLU A 11 -10.36 -42.76 -33.20
CA GLU A 11 -9.32 -43.80 -33.32
C GLU A 11 -8.32 -43.80 -32.14
N ASN A 12 -8.04 -45.01 -31.65
CA ASN A 12 -7.04 -45.41 -30.65
C ASN A 12 -5.75 -45.88 -31.37
N PHE A 13 -4.65 -46.03 -30.63
CA PHE A 13 -3.70 -47.19 -30.55
C PHE A 13 -2.43 -46.69 -29.82
N SER A 14 -2.17 -47.06 -28.54
CA SER A 14 -1.33 -48.19 -28.06
C SER A 14 0.15 -48.06 -28.44
N ASP A 15 1.20 -48.46 -27.71
CA ASP A 15 1.44 -49.16 -26.46
C ASP A 15 2.96 -48.95 -26.15
N THR A 16 3.37 -49.18 -24.90
CA THR A 16 4.77 -49.27 -24.41
C THR A 16 5.40 -50.65 -24.78
N PRO A 17 6.61 -51.13 -24.35
CA PRO A 17 7.62 -50.66 -23.37
C PRO A 17 9.14 -50.89 -23.70
N ASP A 18 10.01 -50.45 -22.77
CA ASP A 18 11.34 -50.91 -22.30
C ASP A 18 12.36 -51.67 -23.18
N THR A 19 13.66 -51.28 -23.12
CA THR A 19 14.77 -52.06 -22.49
C THR A 19 16.18 -51.46 -22.68
N ASP A 20 16.97 -51.56 -21.59
CA ASP A 20 18.43 -51.60 -21.32
C ASP A 20 19.54 -51.45 -22.40
N HIS A 21 20.66 -50.83 -21.98
CA HIS A 21 22.09 -51.29 -22.04
C HIS A 21 23.06 -50.09 -21.81
N ILE A 22 23.76 -49.94 -20.66
CA ILE A 22 25.10 -50.45 -20.24
C ILE A 22 26.30 -49.99 -21.12
N GLU A 23 27.07 -49.01 -20.58
CA GLU A 23 28.56 -48.80 -20.47
C GLU A 23 29.55 -49.12 -21.64
N PRO A 24 30.88 -48.72 -21.61
CA PRO A 24 31.69 -48.13 -20.52
C PRO A 24 32.63 -46.94 -20.87
N VAL A 25 33.31 -46.50 -19.81
CA VAL A 25 34.47 -45.58 -19.60
C VAL A 25 35.70 -45.85 -20.52
N PRO A 26 36.70 -44.95 -20.54
CA PRO A 26 37.96 -45.36 -19.89
C PRO A 26 38.63 -44.31 -18.97
N GLU A 27 39.11 -44.84 -17.85
CA GLU A 27 40.19 -44.37 -16.94
C GLU A 27 41.51 -44.14 -17.69
N THR A 28 42.34 -43.15 -17.39
CA THR A 28 43.47 -43.10 -16.41
C THR A 28 44.52 -42.13 -17.04
N LEU A 29 45.43 -41.40 -16.39
CA LEU A 29 46.43 -41.73 -15.37
C LEU A 29 47.11 -40.39 -14.96
N THR A 30 47.32 -40.20 -13.65
CA THR A 30 48.54 -39.68 -12.97
C THR A 30 49.33 -38.51 -13.56
N THR A 31 49.64 -37.50 -12.73
CA THR A 31 50.88 -37.49 -11.90
C THR A 31 50.88 -36.34 -10.90
N ASP A 32 51.24 -36.69 -9.67
CA ASP A 32 51.72 -35.84 -8.58
C ASP A 32 52.87 -34.92 -9.01
N ASN A 33 52.96 -33.71 -8.44
CA ASN A 33 53.89 -33.41 -7.34
C ASN A 33 54.03 -31.90 -7.04
N LYS A 34 53.96 -31.58 -5.74
CA LYS A 34 54.88 -30.74 -4.94
C LYS A 34 55.23 -29.34 -5.48
N SER A 35 54.72 -28.30 -4.82
CA SER A 35 55.33 -27.62 -3.67
C SER A 35 56.65 -26.93 -4.02
N GLU A 36 56.62 -25.59 -4.06
CA GLU A 36 57.75 -24.81 -3.58
C GLU A 36 57.27 -23.44 -3.10
N GLU A 37 57.80 -23.10 -1.94
CA GLU A 37 57.51 -21.99 -1.04
C GLU A 37 58.52 -20.87 -1.34
N THR A 38 58.28 -19.67 -0.78
CA THR A 38 59.22 -18.54 -0.63
C THR A 38 59.56 -17.79 -1.93
N ASP A 39 59.45 -16.46 -2.04
CA ASP A 39 60.03 -15.43 -1.19
C ASP A 39 59.48 -14.05 -1.59
N ALA A 40 59.20 -13.18 -0.61
CA ALA A 40 59.12 -11.74 -0.83
C ALA A 40 60.53 -11.14 -0.72
N PRO A 41 60.82 -10.03 -1.42
CA PRO A 41 60.95 -8.78 -0.64
C PRO A 41 60.50 -7.49 -1.35
N ILE A 42 59.83 -6.65 -0.56
CA ILE A 42 60.13 -5.23 -0.28
C ILE A 42 60.27 -4.23 -1.46
N ALA A 43 59.23 -3.39 -1.54
CA ALA A 43 59.20 -1.94 -1.74
C ALA A 43 59.95 -1.28 -2.91
N GLU A 44 59.19 -0.56 -3.75
CA GLU A 44 59.52 0.82 -4.15
C GLU A 44 58.25 1.58 -4.56
N ALA A 45 57.97 2.68 -3.86
CA ALA A 45 56.90 3.61 -4.18
C ALA A 45 57.39 4.59 -5.27
N LYS A 46 56.74 4.61 -6.43
CA LYS A 46 56.77 5.72 -7.39
C LYS A 46 55.39 5.91 -8.01
N GLY A 47 54.82 7.09 -7.79
CA GLY A 47 53.60 7.52 -8.44
C GLY A 47 53.81 7.77 -9.93
N ALA A 48 52.79 7.44 -10.72
CA ALA A 48 52.55 8.02 -12.02
C ALA A 48 51.06 7.84 -12.37
N ASN A 49 50.42 8.95 -12.75
CA ASN A 49 49.10 9.01 -13.35
C ASN A 49 48.95 7.99 -14.49
N GLY A 50 47.93 7.14 -14.40
CA GLY A 50 47.46 6.30 -15.48
C GLY A 50 45.95 6.15 -15.34
N THR A 51 45.21 6.72 -16.28
CA THR A 51 43.79 6.51 -16.52
C THR A 51 43.48 5.02 -16.54
N SER A 52 42.80 4.52 -15.51
CA SER A 52 42.22 3.19 -15.52
C SER A 52 40.87 3.27 -16.22
N ASP A 53 40.81 2.72 -17.43
CA ASP A 53 39.58 2.26 -18.03
C ASP A 53 38.82 1.40 -17.01
N ASN A 54 37.57 1.74 -16.73
CA ASN A 54 36.68 1.00 -15.84
C ASN A 54 36.41 -0.38 -16.45
N GLU A 55 37.21 -1.38 -16.08
CA GLU A 55 36.75 -2.76 -16.08
C GLU A 55 35.61 -2.88 -15.04
N PRO A 56 34.49 -3.56 -15.36
CA PRO A 56 33.41 -3.73 -14.41
C PRO A 56 33.91 -4.57 -13.24
N ASP A 57 33.93 -3.95 -12.06
CA ASP A 57 34.23 -4.53 -10.77
C ASP A 57 33.50 -5.89 -10.66
N GLN A 58 34.25 -6.99 -10.60
CA GLN A 58 33.69 -8.30 -10.33
C GLN A 58 33.16 -8.29 -8.89
N GLN A 59 31.89 -7.97 -8.74
CA GLN A 59 31.18 -8.02 -7.46
C GLN A 59 31.30 -9.44 -6.89
N VAL A 60 32.15 -9.59 -5.88
CA VAL A 60 32.17 -10.77 -5.02
C VAL A 60 30.83 -10.82 -4.31
N ASP A 61 30.09 -11.92 -4.49
CA ASP A 61 28.82 -12.14 -3.80
C ASP A 61 29.09 -12.42 -2.31
N ASP A 62 29.13 -11.34 -1.54
CA ASP A 62 29.28 -11.38 -0.08
C ASP A 62 27.94 -11.65 0.65
N GLY A 63 26.85 -11.87 -0.11
CA GLY A 63 25.50 -12.07 0.41
C GLY A 63 24.90 -10.81 1.05
N SER A 64 25.51 -9.64 0.87
CA SER A 64 24.98 -8.35 1.32
C SER A 64 24.07 -7.73 0.25
N SER A 65 23.36 -6.65 0.60
CA SER A 65 22.59 -5.90 -0.39
C SER A 65 23.45 -5.12 -1.39
N ARG A 66 24.79 -5.11 -1.25
CA ARG A 66 25.71 -4.47 -2.22
C ARG A 66 25.73 -5.22 -3.55
N SER A 67 25.72 -6.55 -3.52
CA SER A 67 25.78 -7.40 -4.72
C SER A 67 24.46 -7.45 -5.50
N VAL A 68 23.39 -6.85 -4.97
CA VAL A 68 22.04 -6.92 -5.56
C VAL A 68 21.85 -5.84 -6.62
N THR A 69 21.70 -6.25 -7.87
CA THR A 69 21.45 -5.34 -9.00
C THR A 69 20.01 -4.81 -9.00
N VAL A 70 19.85 -3.48 -8.97
CA VAL A 70 18.54 -2.82 -9.09
C VAL A 70 18.27 -2.48 -10.57
N PRO A 71 17.17 -2.98 -11.18
CA PRO A 71 16.80 -2.67 -12.56
C PRO A 71 16.63 -1.16 -12.80
N GLU A 72 16.98 -0.67 -13.99
CA GLU A 72 16.82 0.76 -14.32
C GLU A 72 15.37 1.19 -14.49
N LYS A 73 14.54 0.35 -15.13
CA LYS A 73 13.13 0.66 -15.41
C LYS A 73 12.26 0.45 -14.18
N LEU A 74 11.37 1.40 -13.91
CA LEU A 74 10.48 1.33 -12.75
C LEU A 74 9.53 0.14 -12.80
N ILE A 75 9.08 -0.26 -14.00
CA ILE A 75 8.15 -1.40 -14.15
C ILE A 75 8.78 -2.73 -13.69
N ASP A 76 10.09 -2.88 -13.82
CA ASP A 76 10.83 -4.10 -13.44
C ASP A 76 11.28 -4.07 -11.97
N GLN A 77 11.08 -2.93 -11.29
CA GLN A 77 11.30 -2.75 -9.86
C GLN A 77 10.06 -3.10 -9.02
N VAL A 78 8.87 -3.16 -9.61
CA VAL A 78 7.62 -3.49 -8.90
C VAL A 78 7.67 -4.92 -8.35
N ILE A 79 7.34 -5.09 -7.07
CA ILE A 79 7.42 -6.37 -6.36
C ILE A 79 6.03 -6.93 -6.08
N GLY A 80 5.80 -8.21 -6.42
CA GLY A 80 4.63 -9.00 -6.03
C GLY A 80 3.28 -8.52 -6.61
N GLN A 81 3.31 -7.70 -7.65
CA GLN A 81 2.12 -7.18 -8.34
C GLN A 81 2.12 -7.60 -9.82
N GLU A 82 2.40 -8.88 -10.10
CA GLU A 82 2.59 -9.41 -11.46
C GLU A 82 1.38 -9.12 -12.36
N HIS A 83 0.16 -9.33 -11.85
CA HIS A 83 -1.07 -9.03 -12.58
C HIS A 83 -1.20 -7.53 -12.89
N ALA A 84 -0.93 -6.66 -11.91
CA ALA A 84 -1.01 -5.22 -12.09
C ALA A 84 0.03 -4.73 -13.11
N VAL A 85 1.26 -5.26 -13.06
CA VAL A 85 2.33 -4.98 -14.02
C VAL A 85 1.90 -5.37 -15.44
N GLU A 86 1.32 -6.55 -15.62
CA GLU A 86 0.83 -7.00 -16.93
C GLU A 86 -0.27 -6.06 -17.47
N VAL A 87 -1.24 -5.70 -16.63
CA VAL A 87 -2.32 -4.79 -17.00
C VAL A 87 -1.77 -3.40 -17.35
N ILE A 88 -0.82 -2.87 -16.57
CA ILE A 88 -0.20 -1.57 -16.84
C ILE A 88 0.56 -1.56 -18.17
N ARG A 89 1.28 -2.65 -18.52
CA ARG A 89 1.94 -2.77 -19.83
C ARG A 89 0.93 -2.74 -20.98
N LYS A 90 -0.17 -3.49 -20.86
CA LYS A 90 -1.25 -3.50 -21.86
C LYS A 90 -1.92 -2.12 -21.97
N ALA A 91 -2.22 -1.51 -20.83
CA ALA A 91 -2.85 -0.20 -20.76
C ALA A 91 -1.98 0.91 -21.35
N ALA A 92 -0.67 0.91 -21.08
CA ALA A 92 0.28 1.87 -21.65
C ALA A 92 0.33 1.75 -23.18
N THR A 93 0.43 0.53 -23.69
CA THR A 93 0.50 0.26 -25.15
C THR A 93 -0.78 0.72 -25.86
N GLN A 94 -1.93 0.56 -25.22
CA GLN A 94 -3.24 0.87 -25.80
C GLN A 94 -3.76 2.27 -25.41
N ARG A 95 -2.99 3.05 -24.64
CA ARG A 95 -3.40 4.34 -24.05
C ARG A 95 -4.74 4.27 -23.30
N ARG A 96 -4.91 3.24 -22.47
CA ARG A 96 -6.15 2.97 -21.71
C ARG A 96 -6.04 3.48 -20.27
N HIS A 97 -7.11 4.08 -19.76
CA HIS A 97 -7.19 4.52 -18.36
C HIS A 97 -7.13 3.32 -17.39
N VAL A 98 -6.64 3.54 -16.18
CA VAL A 98 -6.50 2.50 -15.16
C VAL A 98 -7.03 3.01 -13.82
N MET A 99 -7.71 2.15 -13.08
CA MET A 99 -8.08 2.36 -11.68
C MET A 99 -7.40 1.30 -10.82
N MET A 100 -6.62 1.73 -9.82
CA MET A 100 -5.94 0.85 -8.87
C MET A 100 -6.54 1.01 -7.47
N ILE A 101 -7.05 -0.08 -6.91
CA ILE A 101 -7.70 -0.11 -5.60
C ILE A 101 -6.95 -1.04 -4.67
N GLY A 102 -6.54 -0.54 -3.52
CA GLY A 102 -5.94 -1.36 -2.48
C GLY A 102 -5.24 -0.51 -1.43
N THR A 103 -4.67 -1.14 -0.41
CA THR A 103 -4.19 -0.43 0.77
C THR A 103 -3.03 0.54 0.46
N PRO A 104 -2.78 1.53 1.33
CA PRO A 104 -1.61 2.40 1.18
C PRO A 104 -0.30 1.59 1.18
N GLY A 105 0.66 1.99 0.35
CA GLY A 105 1.99 1.36 0.31
C GLY A 105 2.12 0.10 -0.55
N THR A 106 1.10 -0.26 -1.33
CA THR A 106 1.09 -1.41 -2.27
C THR A 106 1.71 -1.12 -3.65
N GLY A 107 2.22 0.11 -3.88
CA GLY A 107 2.92 0.46 -5.12
C GLY A 107 2.11 1.18 -6.20
N LYS A 108 0.88 1.65 -5.91
CA LYS A 108 0.01 2.38 -6.87
C LYS A 108 0.72 3.52 -7.62
N SER A 109 1.38 4.42 -6.90
CA SER A 109 2.12 5.54 -7.52
C SER A 109 3.33 5.07 -8.35
N MET A 110 4.01 4.00 -7.91
CA MET A 110 5.15 3.43 -8.65
C MET A 110 4.69 2.83 -9.98
N LEU A 111 3.59 2.09 -10.00
CA LEU A 111 2.99 1.57 -11.24
C LEU A 111 2.54 2.68 -12.18
N ALA A 112 1.98 3.78 -11.65
CA ALA A 112 1.60 4.93 -12.44
C ALA A 112 2.81 5.64 -13.08
N LYS A 113 3.92 5.80 -12.33
CA LYS A 113 5.19 6.32 -12.87
C LYS A 113 5.80 5.38 -13.92
N ALA A 114 5.80 4.08 -13.64
CA ALA A 114 6.24 3.06 -14.58
C ALA A 114 5.42 3.07 -15.88
N MET A 115 4.12 3.34 -15.80
CA MET A 115 3.27 3.50 -16.98
C MET A 115 3.75 4.66 -17.86
N ALA A 116 4.19 5.78 -17.29
CA ALA A 116 4.71 6.92 -18.04
C ALA A 116 6.01 6.60 -18.80
N GLU A 117 6.88 5.75 -18.24
CA GLU A 117 8.08 5.25 -18.93
C GLU A 117 7.75 4.32 -20.11
N LEU A 118 6.63 3.62 -20.03
CA LEU A 118 6.16 2.65 -21.03
C LEU A 118 5.34 3.30 -22.15
N LEU A 119 4.81 4.51 -21.95
CA LEU A 119 4.08 5.20 -22.99
C LEU A 119 4.96 5.39 -24.23
N PRO A 120 4.40 5.27 -25.44
CA PRO A 120 5.16 5.51 -26.66
C PRO A 120 5.79 6.90 -26.61
N LYS A 121 7.06 7.01 -27.03
CA LYS A 121 7.75 8.29 -27.22
C LYS A 121 7.17 8.99 -28.45
N GLU A 122 5.93 9.45 -28.35
CA GLU A 122 5.32 10.35 -29.33
C GLU A 122 6.10 11.68 -29.37
N GLU A 123 5.89 12.47 -30.43
CA GLU A 123 6.42 13.83 -30.46
C GLU A 123 5.71 14.69 -29.41
N MET A 124 6.31 14.73 -28.23
CA MET A 124 5.94 15.62 -27.14
C MET A 124 5.72 17.06 -27.65
N GLN A 125 4.68 17.72 -27.15
CA GLN A 125 4.28 19.04 -27.61
C GLN A 125 4.49 20.09 -26.52
N ASP A 126 4.92 21.28 -26.91
CA ASP A 126 4.82 22.49 -26.09
C ASP A 126 3.49 23.19 -26.42
N ILE A 127 2.85 23.79 -25.41
CA ILE A 127 1.57 24.49 -25.57
C ILE A 127 1.76 25.98 -25.29
N LEU A 128 1.33 26.81 -26.24
CA LEU A 128 1.44 28.27 -26.20
C LEU A 128 0.04 28.91 -26.20
N ALA A 129 -0.12 29.96 -25.39
CA ALA A 129 -1.28 30.84 -25.39
C ALA A 129 -0.92 32.17 -26.06
N TYR A 130 -1.65 32.52 -27.12
CA TYR A 130 -1.49 33.75 -27.88
C TYR A 130 -2.58 34.75 -27.51
N PRO A 131 -2.28 36.06 -27.57
CA PRO A 131 -3.32 37.08 -27.53
C PRO A 131 -4.25 36.91 -28.73
N ASN A 132 -5.55 37.12 -28.52
CA ASN A 132 -6.54 37.13 -29.58
C ASN A 132 -6.97 38.59 -29.83
N SER A 133 -6.82 39.05 -31.08
CA SER A 133 -7.17 40.41 -31.48
C SER A 133 -8.68 40.62 -31.64
N ASP A 134 -9.41 39.55 -31.90
CA ASP A 134 -10.85 39.60 -32.19
C ASP A 134 -11.67 39.52 -30.89
N ASP A 135 -11.26 38.66 -29.95
CA ASP A 135 -11.81 38.61 -28.59
C ASP A 135 -10.70 38.42 -27.55
N GLN A 136 -10.43 39.46 -26.74
CA GLN A 136 -9.41 39.39 -25.69
C GLN A 136 -9.71 38.37 -24.60
N ASN A 137 -10.97 38.01 -24.38
CA ASN A 137 -11.37 37.02 -23.37
C ASN A 137 -11.22 35.57 -23.86
N GLU A 138 -10.88 35.36 -25.14
CA GLU A 138 -10.64 34.04 -25.72
C GLU A 138 -9.20 33.89 -26.24
N PRO A 139 -8.20 33.67 -25.36
CA PRO A 139 -6.83 33.39 -25.79
C PRO A 139 -6.74 32.19 -26.74
N ILE A 140 -5.96 32.36 -27.82
CA ILE A 140 -5.75 31.35 -28.87
C ILE A 140 -4.71 30.35 -28.41
N ILE A 141 -4.96 29.06 -28.62
CA ILE A 141 -4.07 27.98 -28.19
C ILE A 141 -3.37 27.35 -29.39
N ARG A 142 -2.05 27.20 -29.33
CA ARG A 142 -1.27 26.54 -30.38
C ARG A 142 -0.27 25.56 -29.78
N THR A 143 -0.15 24.40 -30.42
CA THR A 143 0.84 23.39 -30.08
C THR A 143 2.00 23.40 -31.06
N VAL A 144 3.20 23.15 -30.54
CA VAL A 144 4.42 23.00 -31.34
C VAL A 144 5.22 21.82 -30.82
N LYS A 145 6.15 21.29 -31.62
CA LYS A 145 7.05 20.22 -31.15
C LYS A 145 7.85 20.69 -29.92
N SER A 146 8.08 19.78 -28.99
CA SER A 146 8.81 20.01 -27.73
C SER A 146 10.13 20.77 -27.96
N GLY A 147 10.35 21.76 -27.10
CA GLY A 147 11.49 22.68 -27.09
C GLY A 147 11.44 23.81 -28.12
N ARG A 148 10.54 23.77 -29.13
CA ARG A 148 10.31 24.92 -30.01
C ARG A 148 9.55 26.04 -29.34
N GLY A 149 8.77 25.76 -28.29
CA GLY A 149 8.00 26.78 -27.57
C GLY A 149 8.91 27.83 -26.94
N LYS A 150 10.01 27.40 -26.30
CA LYS A 150 11.03 28.31 -25.72
C LYS A 150 11.67 29.20 -26.79
N GLU A 151 11.99 28.63 -27.97
CA GLU A 151 12.56 29.37 -29.10
C GLU A 151 11.60 30.46 -29.60
N ILE A 152 10.33 30.12 -29.81
CA ILE A 152 9.28 31.05 -30.27
C ILE A 152 9.10 32.21 -29.29
N VAL A 153 8.92 31.90 -28.00
CA VAL A 153 8.76 32.95 -26.98
C VAL A 153 10.00 33.85 -26.91
N SER A 154 11.20 33.28 -27.00
CA SER A 154 12.44 34.07 -26.98
C SER A 154 12.58 34.99 -28.20
N ALA A 155 12.16 34.52 -29.38
CA ALA A 155 12.17 35.31 -30.62
C ALA A 155 11.20 36.49 -30.54
N HIS A 156 9.96 36.24 -30.09
CA HIS A 156 8.96 37.31 -29.89
C HIS A 156 9.40 38.31 -28.83
N LYS A 157 9.99 37.87 -27.71
CA LYS A 157 10.57 38.77 -26.70
C LYS A 157 11.69 39.62 -27.26
N ALA A 158 12.57 39.06 -28.10
CA ALA A 158 13.66 39.80 -28.71
C ALA A 158 13.13 40.83 -29.73
N GLU A 159 12.11 40.48 -30.51
CA GLU A 159 11.47 41.40 -31.46
C GLU A 159 10.77 42.57 -30.74
N ALA A 160 10.01 42.28 -29.68
CA ALA A 160 9.37 43.29 -28.84
C ALA A 160 10.41 44.24 -28.22
N LYS A 161 11.50 43.69 -27.65
CA LYS A 161 12.61 44.50 -27.11
C LYS A 161 13.26 45.38 -28.19
N LYS A 162 13.48 44.85 -29.40
CA LYS A 162 14.04 45.63 -30.52
C LYS A 162 13.12 46.77 -30.93
N LYS A 163 11.81 46.53 -31.06
CA LYS A 163 10.83 47.59 -31.38
C LYS A 163 10.78 48.67 -30.30
N ILE A 164 10.77 48.27 -29.03
CA ILE A 164 10.84 49.21 -27.88
C ILE A 164 12.14 50.01 -27.89
N GLN A 165 13.29 49.37 -28.09
CA GLN A 165 14.59 50.04 -28.14
C GLN A 165 14.67 51.00 -29.33
N PHE A 166 14.23 50.58 -30.51
CA PHE A 166 14.18 51.41 -31.71
C PHE A 166 13.28 52.64 -31.50
N ARG A 167 12.09 52.45 -30.94
CA ARG A 167 11.17 53.54 -30.60
C ARG A 167 11.75 54.50 -29.57
N ASN A 168 12.35 53.98 -28.49
CA ASN A 168 13.02 54.82 -27.49
C ASN A 168 14.19 55.59 -28.11
N THR A 169 14.90 54.99 -29.06
CA THR A 169 15.97 55.66 -29.83
C THR A 169 15.38 56.77 -30.72
N LEU A 170 14.26 56.54 -31.40
CA LEU A 170 13.57 57.57 -32.18
C LEU A 170 13.06 58.73 -31.32
N ILE A 171 12.45 58.44 -30.17
CA ILE A 171 12.01 59.46 -29.21
C ILE A 171 13.22 60.26 -28.70
N MET A 172 14.32 59.58 -28.38
CA MET A 172 15.56 60.24 -27.95
C MET A 172 16.12 61.16 -29.05
N ILE A 173 16.15 60.72 -30.31
CA ILE A 173 16.59 61.54 -31.46
C ILE A 173 15.67 62.75 -31.64
N LEU A 174 14.35 62.56 -31.57
CA LEU A 174 13.38 63.66 -31.66
C LEU A 174 13.60 64.70 -30.54
N MET A 175 13.83 64.23 -29.32
CA MET A 175 14.11 65.09 -28.16
C MET A 175 15.41 65.88 -28.33
N ILE A 176 16.48 65.23 -28.81
CA ILE A 176 17.75 65.89 -29.12
C ILE A 176 17.55 66.94 -30.23
N GLY A 177 16.74 66.65 -31.25
CA GLY A 177 16.41 67.59 -32.32
C GLY A 177 15.67 68.84 -31.81
N ILE A 178 14.67 68.67 -30.94
CA ILE A 178 13.92 69.78 -30.34
C ILE A 178 14.83 70.66 -29.47
N ILE A 179 15.66 70.02 -28.63
CA ILE A 179 16.61 70.73 -27.75
C ILE A 179 17.67 71.45 -28.59
N GLY A 180 18.21 70.80 -29.64
CA GLY A 180 19.18 71.38 -30.55
C GLY A 180 18.63 72.60 -31.31
N TYR A 181 17.40 72.51 -31.82
CA TYR A 181 16.73 73.65 -32.46
C TYR A 181 16.53 74.82 -31.50
N ALA A 182 16.07 74.54 -30.27
CA ALA A 182 15.90 75.56 -29.24
C ALA A 182 17.22 76.21 -28.81
N PHE A 183 18.34 75.48 -28.90
CA PHE A 183 19.67 76.01 -28.67
C PHE A 183 20.09 76.99 -29.77
N ILE A 184 19.82 76.66 -31.04
CA ILE A 184 20.12 77.51 -32.21
C ILE A 184 19.29 78.81 -32.20
N THR A 185 18.03 78.74 -31.77
CA THR A 185 17.12 79.90 -31.73
C THR A 185 17.20 80.70 -30.43
N TYR A 186 18.08 80.32 -29.48
CA TYR A 186 18.22 80.92 -28.15
C TYR A 186 16.94 80.85 -27.27
N GLN A 187 16.03 79.92 -27.55
CA GLN A 187 14.75 79.74 -26.83
C GLN A 187 14.79 78.55 -25.86
N TRP A 188 15.78 78.52 -24.95
CA TRP A 188 16.08 77.34 -24.14
C TRP A 188 14.92 76.90 -23.23
N LEU A 189 14.23 77.85 -22.59
CA LEU A 189 13.11 77.54 -21.68
C LEU A 189 11.93 76.91 -22.44
N MET A 190 11.58 77.47 -23.60
CA MET A 190 10.48 76.96 -24.43
C MET A 190 10.81 75.59 -25.03
N GLY A 191 12.08 75.36 -25.41
CA GLY A 191 12.55 74.07 -25.89
C GLY A 191 12.46 72.96 -24.86
N ILE A 192 12.85 73.23 -23.61
CA ILE A 192 12.76 72.25 -22.51
C ILE A 192 11.30 71.92 -22.19
N ILE A 193 10.43 72.92 -22.13
CA ILE A 193 8.99 72.71 -21.87
C ILE A 193 8.35 71.90 -23.00
N ALA A 194 8.63 72.24 -24.26
CA ALA A 194 8.11 71.51 -25.42
C ALA A 194 8.60 70.05 -25.44
N ALA A 195 9.89 69.82 -25.16
CA ALA A 195 10.47 68.49 -25.07
C ALA A 195 9.83 67.67 -23.94
N ALA A 196 9.68 68.24 -22.74
CA ALA A 196 9.04 67.56 -21.60
C ALA A 196 7.57 67.21 -21.89
N PHE A 197 6.83 68.12 -22.52
CA PHE A 197 5.43 67.91 -22.88
C PHE A 197 5.27 66.84 -23.95
N ILE A 198 6.10 66.87 -25.00
CA ILE A 198 6.12 65.85 -26.06
C ILE A 198 6.53 64.49 -25.51
N PHE A 199 7.54 64.44 -24.64
CA PHE A 199 7.95 63.19 -23.98
C PHE A 199 6.82 62.60 -23.13
N MET A 200 6.13 63.43 -22.34
CA MET A 200 4.99 63.01 -21.53
C MET A 200 3.81 62.54 -22.39
N ALA A 201 3.47 63.27 -23.45
CA ALA A 201 2.39 62.93 -24.37
C ALA A 201 2.68 61.63 -25.13
N LEU A 202 3.89 61.45 -25.65
CA LEU A 202 4.30 60.23 -26.34
C LEU A 202 4.33 59.03 -25.39
N ARG A 203 4.77 59.22 -24.14
CA ARG A 203 4.77 58.15 -23.12
C ARG A 203 3.36 57.73 -22.72
N TYR A 204 2.39 58.64 -22.75
CA TYR A 204 0.99 58.34 -22.43
C TYR A 204 0.22 57.71 -23.61
N ALA A 205 0.57 58.08 -24.85
CA ALA A 205 -0.09 57.58 -26.06
C ALA A 205 0.43 56.22 -26.57
N THR A 206 1.51 55.69 -26.00
CA THR A 206 2.11 54.44 -26.49
C THR A 206 1.43 53.18 -25.91
N PRO A 207 0.89 52.29 -26.75
CA PRO A 207 0.53 50.94 -26.31
C PRO A 207 1.80 50.14 -25.95
N ARG A 208 1.70 49.28 -24.95
CA ARG A 208 2.80 48.42 -24.49
C ARG A 208 2.89 47.18 -25.37
N GLU A 209 3.78 47.21 -26.36
CA GLU A 209 4.04 46.07 -27.28
C GLU A 209 4.50 44.78 -26.56
N GLU A 210 4.97 44.85 -25.31
CA GLU A 210 5.27 43.66 -24.49
C GLU A 210 4.03 42.77 -24.28
N GLN A 211 2.83 43.32 -24.44
CA GLN A 211 1.55 42.65 -24.27
C GLN A 211 1.19 41.64 -25.38
N MET A 212 1.99 41.49 -26.43
CA MET A 212 1.69 40.60 -27.57
C MET A 212 2.60 39.37 -27.65
N VAL A 213 3.43 39.13 -26.65
CA VAL A 213 4.30 37.96 -26.59
C VAL A 213 3.48 36.75 -26.16
N PRO A 214 3.51 35.61 -26.88
CA PRO A 214 2.80 34.41 -26.46
C PRO A 214 3.37 33.86 -25.14
N LYS A 215 2.49 33.32 -24.30
CA LYS A 215 2.85 32.64 -23.06
C LYS A 215 3.03 31.15 -23.32
N LEU A 216 4.19 30.61 -22.94
CA LEU A 216 4.40 29.17 -22.88
C LEU A 216 3.74 28.61 -21.61
N ILE A 217 2.65 27.87 -21.75
CA ILE A 217 1.86 27.36 -20.61
C ILE A 217 2.20 25.91 -20.25
N VAL A 218 2.63 25.10 -21.22
CA VAL A 218 3.19 23.76 -20.99
C VAL A 218 4.46 23.62 -21.81
N THR A 219 5.54 23.14 -21.18
CA THR A 219 6.79 22.84 -21.85
C THR A 219 7.26 21.45 -21.49
N ASN A 220 7.78 20.74 -22.49
CA ASN A 220 8.32 19.41 -22.32
C ASN A 220 9.77 19.38 -22.80
N ASP A 221 10.63 18.64 -22.11
CA ASP A 221 12.02 18.47 -22.52
C ASP A 221 12.14 17.40 -23.62
N LYS A 222 12.95 17.69 -24.64
CA LYS A 222 13.11 16.84 -25.84
C LYS A 222 13.61 15.42 -25.55
N THR A 223 14.28 15.23 -24.42
CA THR A 223 14.91 13.95 -24.00
C THR A 223 14.16 13.25 -22.88
N ALA A 224 13.08 13.84 -22.38
CA ALA A 224 12.34 13.29 -21.25
C ALA A 224 11.41 12.13 -21.67
N THR A 225 11.12 11.25 -20.72
CA THR A 225 10.00 10.30 -20.82
C THR A 225 8.67 11.05 -20.89
N ALA A 226 7.58 10.34 -21.20
CA ALA A 226 6.25 10.95 -21.13
C ALA A 226 6.00 11.53 -19.72
N PRO A 227 5.24 12.64 -19.62
CA PRO A 227 5.12 13.37 -18.37
C PRO A 227 4.30 12.56 -17.38
N PHE A 228 4.77 12.48 -16.15
CA PHE A 228 4.00 11.97 -15.02
C PHE A 228 3.55 13.15 -14.17
N VAL A 229 2.25 13.40 -14.11
CA VAL A 229 1.68 14.50 -13.32
C VAL A 229 0.83 13.93 -12.21
N ASP A 230 1.28 14.11 -10.98
CA ASP A 230 0.51 13.79 -9.77
C ASP A 230 -0.44 14.95 -9.44
N ALA A 231 -1.73 14.68 -9.47
CA ALA A 231 -2.79 15.63 -9.14
C ALA A 231 -3.58 15.21 -7.89
N THR A 232 -3.03 14.31 -7.08
CA THR A 232 -3.59 13.91 -5.77
C THR A 232 -3.83 15.14 -4.89
N GLY A 233 -5.05 15.26 -4.34
CA GLY A 233 -5.44 16.40 -3.49
C GLY A 233 -5.50 17.77 -4.18
N SER A 234 -5.45 17.83 -5.51
CA SER A 234 -5.47 19.11 -6.23
C SER A 234 -6.81 19.83 -6.13
N HIS A 235 -6.77 21.13 -5.86
CA HIS A 235 -7.93 22.01 -6.01
C HIS A 235 -8.28 22.23 -7.49
N ALA A 236 -9.49 22.70 -7.78
CA ALA A 236 -10.01 22.83 -9.14
C ALA A 236 -9.07 23.57 -10.10
N GLY A 237 -8.48 24.72 -9.70
CA GLY A 237 -7.56 25.47 -10.55
C GLY A 237 -6.22 24.76 -10.82
N ALA A 238 -5.70 24.03 -9.83
CA ALA A 238 -4.49 23.25 -10.01
C ALA A 238 -4.71 22.04 -10.93
N LEU A 239 -5.91 21.45 -10.91
CA LEU A 239 -6.29 20.32 -11.76
C LEU A 239 -6.66 20.76 -13.18
N LEU A 240 -7.59 21.71 -13.30
CA LEU A 240 -8.29 22.10 -14.53
C LEU A 240 -7.74 23.38 -15.18
N GLY A 241 -6.79 24.06 -14.54
CA GLY A 241 -6.27 25.36 -14.99
C GLY A 241 -7.05 26.54 -14.42
N ASP A 242 -6.44 27.72 -14.47
CA ASP A 242 -7.03 28.94 -13.94
C ASP A 242 -6.58 30.17 -14.73
N VAL A 243 -7.30 31.27 -14.59
CA VAL A 243 -6.90 32.59 -15.12
C VAL A 243 -6.77 33.56 -13.97
N ARG A 244 -5.56 34.13 -13.82
CA ARG A 244 -5.27 35.05 -12.71
C ARG A 244 -6.18 36.27 -12.74
N HIS A 245 -6.53 36.76 -11.56
CA HIS A 245 -7.25 38.02 -11.42
C HIS A 245 -6.39 39.18 -11.92
N ASP A 246 -7.00 40.07 -12.71
CA ASP A 246 -6.44 41.37 -13.02
C ASP A 246 -7.10 42.46 -12.14
N PRO A 247 -6.34 43.13 -11.25
CA PRO A 247 -6.86 44.26 -10.47
C PRO A 247 -7.06 45.53 -11.31
N PHE A 248 -6.46 45.63 -12.51
CA PHE A 248 -6.54 46.79 -13.38
C PHE A 248 -7.45 46.49 -14.58
N GLN A 249 -8.77 46.54 -14.39
CA GLN A 249 -9.80 46.23 -15.41
C GLN A 249 -10.25 47.45 -16.24
N SER A 250 -9.58 48.58 -16.08
CA SER A 250 -9.90 49.81 -16.83
C SER A 250 -8.70 50.74 -16.89
N GLY A 251 -8.65 51.57 -17.94
CA GLY A 251 -7.63 52.62 -18.08
C GLY A 251 -6.34 52.20 -18.80
N GLY A 252 -6.35 51.08 -19.54
CA GLY A 252 -5.22 50.68 -20.40
C GLY A 252 -4.00 50.14 -19.66
N LEU A 253 -4.14 49.84 -18.36
CA LEU A 253 -3.12 49.21 -17.52
C LEU A 253 -3.34 47.71 -17.32
N GLU A 254 -4.24 47.12 -18.10
CA GLU A 254 -4.66 45.73 -17.99
C GLU A 254 -3.53 44.78 -18.37
N THR A 255 -3.50 43.63 -17.69
CA THR A 255 -2.63 42.50 -18.05
C THR A 255 -3.38 41.64 -19.07
N PRO A 256 -2.80 41.41 -20.26
CA PRO A 256 -3.43 40.61 -21.30
C PRO A 256 -3.94 39.26 -20.79
N ALA A 257 -5.11 38.84 -21.25
CA ALA A 257 -5.74 37.63 -20.75
C ALA A 257 -4.88 36.38 -20.98
N HIS A 258 -4.23 36.25 -22.14
CA HIS A 258 -3.38 35.10 -22.47
C HIS A 258 -2.17 34.98 -21.53
N ASP A 259 -1.62 36.11 -21.05
CA ASP A 259 -0.51 36.12 -20.09
C ASP A 259 -0.95 35.68 -18.69
N ARG A 260 -2.25 35.77 -18.38
CA ARG A 260 -2.84 35.36 -17.10
C ARG A 260 -3.27 33.89 -17.04
N VAL A 261 -3.27 33.18 -18.19
CA VAL A 261 -3.65 31.76 -18.28
C VAL A 261 -2.63 30.88 -17.58
N GLU A 262 -3.09 29.98 -16.71
CA GLU A 262 -2.28 28.97 -16.01
C GLU A 262 -2.76 27.57 -16.35
N ALA A 263 -1.83 26.71 -16.79
CA ALA A 263 -2.13 25.33 -17.12
C ALA A 263 -2.42 24.48 -15.88
N GLY A 264 -3.56 23.79 -15.89
CA GLY A 264 -3.88 22.72 -14.95
C GLY A 264 -3.05 21.45 -15.14
N ALA A 265 -3.12 20.55 -14.17
CA ALA A 265 -2.49 19.23 -14.19
C ALA A 265 -2.92 18.40 -15.42
N ILE A 266 -4.19 18.49 -15.84
CA ILE A 266 -4.67 17.79 -17.04
C ILE A 266 -3.91 18.19 -18.31
N HIS A 267 -3.55 19.47 -18.46
CA HIS A 267 -2.81 19.96 -19.63
C HIS A 267 -1.33 19.62 -19.54
N ARG A 268 -0.75 19.69 -18.33
CA ARG A 268 0.64 19.25 -18.11
C ARG A 268 0.81 17.74 -18.36
N ALA A 269 -0.25 16.96 -18.15
CA ALA A 269 -0.26 15.52 -18.40
C ALA A 269 -0.51 15.18 -19.89
N HIS A 270 -0.67 16.16 -20.77
CA HIS A 270 -0.90 15.92 -22.19
C HIS A 270 0.19 15.02 -22.78
N LYS A 271 -0.21 13.96 -23.48
CA LYS A 271 0.63 12.88 -24.01
C LYS A 271 1.36 12.04 -22.96
N GLY A 272 1.00 12.16 -21.69
CA GLY A 272 1.57 11.40 -20.58
C GLY A 272 0.52 10.78 -19.67
N VAL A 273 0.87 10.69 -18.39
CA VAL A 273 0.06 10.09 -17.32
C VAL A 273 -0.42 11.18 -16.36
N LEU A 274 -1.73 11.19 -16.12
CA LEU A 274 -2.35 11.93 -15.01
C LEU A 274 -2.65 10.94 -13.88
N PHE A 275 -1.94 11.06 -12.77
CA PHE A 275 -2.16 10.25 -11.59
C PHE A 275 -3.00 10.99 -10.56
N VAL A 276 -4.03 10.34 -10.04
CA VAL A 276 -4.88 10.90 -8.97
C VAL A 276 -5.14 9.81 -7.93
N ASP A 277 -4.40 9.84 -6.81
CA ASP A 277 -4.74 9.03 -5.64
C ASP A 277 -5.88 9.69 -4.86
N GLU A 278 -6.59 8.89 -4.07
CA GLU A 278 -7.75 9.32 -3.30
C GLU A 278 -8.76 10.12 -4.14
N ILE A 279 -9.07 9.62 -5.34
CA ILE A 279 -9.93 10.29 -6.33
C ILE A 279 -11.30 10.74 -5.80
N ASN A 280 -11.82 10.07 -4.77
CA ASN A 280 -13.05 10.43 -4.06
C ASN A 280 -12.94 11.75 -3.26
N THR A 281 -11.74 12.23 -2.98
CA THR A 281 -11.52 13.51 -2.29
C THR A 281 -11.71 14.72 -3.21
N LEU A 282 -11.64 14.52 -4.54
CA LEU A 282 -11.96 15.58 -5.50
C LEU A 282 -13.46 15.89 -5.45
N GLY A 283 -13.79 17.18 -5.46
CA GLY A 283 -15.19 17.61 -5.55
C GLY A 283 -15.88 17.05 -6.80
N LEU A 284 -17.16 16.69 -6.67
CA LEU A 284 -17.95 16.13 -7.78
C LEU A 284 -17.90 16.99 -9.07
N PRO A 285 -17.94 18.34 -9.02
CA PRO A 285 -17.79 19.15 -10.23
C PRO A 285 -16.44 18.95 -10.92
N SER A 286 -15.35 18.83 -10.16
CA SER A 286 -14.01 18.57 -10.73
C SER A 286 -13.92 17.18 -11.35
N GLN A 287 -14.57 16.17 -10.77
CA GLN A 287 -14.66 14.83 -11.37
C GLN A 287 -15.48 14.83 -12.67
N GLN A 288 -16.53 15.65 -12.76
CA GLN A 288 -17.31 15.84 -13.99
C GLN A 288 -16.49 16.54 -15.08
N SER A 289 -15.76 17.60 -14.74
CA SER A 289 -14.84 18.26 -15.67
C SER A 289 -13.73 17.32 -16.14
N LEU A 290 -13.22 16.47 -15.25
CA LEU A 290 -12.24 15.45 -15.60
C LEU A 290 -12.81 14.43 -16.59
N LEU A 291 -14.06 14.01 -16.41
CA LEU A 291 -14.75 13.15 -17.38
C LEU A 291 -14.84 13.83 -18.76
N THR A 292 -15.18 15.12 -18.82
CA THR A 292 -15.20 15.87 -20.08
C THR A 292 -13.82 15.93 -20.72
N ALA A 293 -12.78 16.25 -19.95
CA ALA A 293 -11.40 16.27 -20.44
C ALA A 293 -10.96 14.90 -21.00
N MET A 294 -11.37 13.79 -20.38
CA MET A 294 -11.12 12.43 -20.86
C MET A 294 -11.93 12.05 -22.11
N GLN A 295 -13.06 12.70 -22.37
CA GLN A 295 -13.91 12.43 -23.53
C GLN A 295 -13.44 13.19 -24.76
N GLU A 296 -13.15 14.48 -24.59
CA GLU A 296 -12.78 15.38 -25.67
C GLU A 296 -11.27 15.36 -25.97
N GLY A 297 -10.43 15.01 -24.99
CA GLY A 297 -8.97 15.10 -25.12
C GLY A 297 -8.44 16.54 -25.10
N GLU A 298 -9.33 17.52 -24.92
CA GLU A 298 -9.05 18.94 -24.80
C GLU A 298 -9.96 19.55 -23.74
N PHE A 299 -9.49 20.58 -23.04
CA PHE A 299 -10.26 21.28 -22.01
C PHE A 299 -9.90 22.77 -22.01
N ALA A 300 -10.89 23.65 -22.05
CA ALA A 300 -10.65 25.09 -22.05
C ALA A 300 -10.25 25.57 -20.64
N ILE A 301 -9.27 26.46 -20.54
CA ILE A 301 -8.88 27.08 -19.27
C ILE A 301 -9.76 28.30 -19.01
N THR A 302 -10.31 28.38 -17.81
CA THR A 302 -11.12 29.51 -17.36
C THR A 302 -10.89 29.81 -15.89
N GLY A 303 -11.19 31.04 -15.46
CA GLY A 303 -11.07 31.47 -14.07
C GLY A 303 -12.00 30.68 -13.14
N GLN A 304 -11.44 30.01 -12.14
CA GLN A 304 -12.21 29.13 -11.24
C GLN A 304 -13.03 29.89 -10.19
N SER A 305 -12.68 31.15 -9.92
CA SER A 305 -13.41 32.00 -8.99
C SER A 305 -14.32 32.97 -9.74
N GLU A 306 -15.64 32.84 -9.56
CA GLU A 306 -16.64 33.76 -10.15
C GLU A 306 -16.44 35.23 -9.75
N ARG A 307 -15.73 35.48 -8.64
CA ARG A 307 -15.42 36.84 -8.15
C ARG A 307 -14.17 37.43 -8.79
N SER A 308 -13.46 36.67 -9.61
CA SER A 308 -12.27 37.10 -10.32
C SER A 308 -12.62 37.57 -11.73
N SER A 309 -12.00 38.65 -12.22
CA SER A 309 -11.98 38.99 -13.66
C SER A 309 -11.43 37.87 -14.55
N GLY A 310 -10.72 36.88 -13.99
CA GLY A 310 -10.35 35.67 -14.73
C GLY A 310 -11.55 34.82 -15.15
N ALA A 311 -12.70 34.92 -14.47
CA ALA A 311 -13.89 34.12 -14.80
C ALA A 311 -14.54 34.53 -16.13
N MET A 312 -14.27 35.74 -16.62
CA MET A 312 -14.73 36.20 -17.95
C MET A 312 -13.85 35.66 -19.08
N VAL A 313 -12.66 35.14 -18.76
CA VAL A 313 -11.72 34.62 -19.73
C VAL A 313 -11.93 33.11 -19.87
N ARG A 314 -12.03 32.65 -21.11
CA ARG A 314 -12.09 31.23 -21.46
C ARG A 314 -11.29 31.02 -22.73
N THR A 315 -10.21 30.25 -22.65
CA THR A 315 -9.36 29.98 -23.81
C THR A 315 -10.06 29.11 -24.85
N GLU A 316 -9.49 29.03 -26.06
CA GLU A 316 -9.73 27.87 -26.95
C GLU A 316 -9.46 26.56 -26.17
N PRO A 317 -10.07 25.42 -26.54
CA PRO A 317 -9.78 24.13 -25.94
C PRO A 317 -8.26 23.85 -25.90
N VAL A 318 -7.74 23.54 -24.71
CA VAL A 318 -6.32 23.26 -24.51
C VAL A 318 -6.11 21.74 -24.54
N PRO A 319 -5.16 21.22 -25.32
CA PRO A 319 -4.91 19.78 -25.37
C PRO A 319 -4.59 19.17 -24.00
N CYS A 320 -5.28 18.07 -23.70
CA CYS A 320 -5.15 17.28 -22.48
C CYS A 320 -5.41 15.78 -22.74
N ASP A 321 -4.94 15.24 -23.86
CA ASP A 321 -4.87 13.79 -24.13
C ASP A 321 -3.89 13.07 -23.18
N PHE A 322 -4.32 12.82 -21.94
CA PHE A 322 -3.59 12.06 -20.92
C PHE A 322 -4.16 10.65 -20.76
N VAL A 323 -3.30 9.73 -20.31
CA VAL A 323 -3.76 8.46 -19.75
C VAL A 323 -3.94 8.62 -18.24
N MET A 324 -5.19 8.51 -17.80
CA MET A 324 -5.53 8.64 -16.38
C MET A 324 -5.22 7.36 -15.62
N VAL A 325 -4.56 7.52 -14.48
CA VAL A 325 -4.39 6.48 -13.47
C VAL A 325 -5.04 6.95 -12.17
N ALA A 326 -6.26 6.47 -11.93
CA ALA A 326 -6.98 6.70 -10.67
C ALA A 326 -6.49 5.71 -9.61
N ALA A 327 -6.31 6.15 -8.38
CA ALA A 327 -5.94 5.32 -7.25
C ALA A 327 -6.79 5.62 -6.01
N GLY A 328 -6.90 4.64 -5.11
CA GLY A 328 -7.53 4.81 -3.82
C GLY A 328 -7.68 3.49 -3.06
N ASN A 329 -8.45 3.52 -1.96
CA ASN A 329 -8.88 2.31 -1.25
C ASN A 329 -10.32 1.95 -1.68
N LEU A 330 -10.96 0.99 -0.98
CA LEU A 330 -12.30 0.51 -1.34
C LEU A 330 -13.37 1.62 -1.25
N ASP A 331 -13.21 2.57 -0.33
CA ASP A 331 -14.08 3.75 -0.19
C ASP A 331 -14.03 4.68 -1.42
N ALA A 332 -12.91 4.71 -2.13
CA ALA A 332 -12.79 5.48 -3.36
C ALA A 332 -13.73 4.97 -4.47
N VAL A 333 -14.04 3.67 -4.47
CA VAL A 333 -15.00 3.06 -5.40
C VAL A 333 -16.43 3.55 -5.12
N GLU A 334 -16.77 3.74 -3.85
CA GLU A 334 -18.09 4.18 -3.40
C GLU A 334 -18.27 5.70 -3.58
N GLY A 335 -17.23 6.48 -3.29
CA GLY A 335 -17.27 7.95 -3.34
C GLY A 335 -17.02 8.58 -4.71
N MET A 336 -16.65 7.80 -5.73
CA MET A 336 -16.38 8.31 -7.08
C MET A 336 -17.67 8.62 -7.85
N HIS A 337 -17.65 9.68 -8.65
CA HIS A 337 -18.74 10.02 -9.57
C HIS A 337 -19.06 8.83 -10.50
N PRO A 338 -20.32 8.33 -10.54
CA PRO A 338 -20.66 7.10 -11.26
C PRO A 338 -20.29 7.09 -12.75
N ALA A 339 -20.44 8.24 -13.42
CA ALA A 339 -20.09 8.37 -14.84
C ALA A 339 -18.57 8.31 -15.08
N LEU A 340 -17.76 8.83 -14.16
CA LEU A 340 -16.30 8.76 -14.25
C LEU A 340 -15.84 7.30 -14.08
N ARG A 341 -16.36 6.62 -13.06
CA ARG A 341 -16.09 5.19 -12.85
C ARG A 341 -16.50 4.35 -14.05
N SER A 342 -17.72 4.54 -14.55
CA SER A 342 -18.24 3.83 -15.73
C SER A 342 -17.33 4.02 -16.95
N ARG A 343 -16.78 5.23 -17.12
CA ARG A 343 -15.83 5.52 -18.20
C ARG A 343 -14.51 4.75 -18.04
N ILE A 344 -13.95 4.69 -16.84
CA ILE A 344 -12.71 3.94 -16.57
C ILE A 344 -12.95 2.44 -16.74
N ARG A 345 -14.05 1.91 -16.19
CA ARG A 345 -14.40 0.49 -16.30
C ARG A 345 -14.71 0.05 -17.74
N GLY A 346 -15.42 0.89 -18.50
CA GLY A 346 -15.84 0.56 -19.86
C GLY A 346 -14.73 0.66 -20.91
N ASN A 347 -13.76 1.56 -20.70
CA ASN A 347 -12.71 1.87 -21.67
C ASN A 347 -11.29 1.68 -21.13
N GLY A 348 -11.13 1.01 -20.00
CA GLY A 348 -9.89 0.90 -19.25
C GLY A 348 -9.83 -0.38 -18.42
N TYR A 349 -9.04 -0.35 -17.35
CA TYR A 349 -8.84 -1.49 -16.47
C TYR A 349 -9.08 -1.11 -15.01
N GLU A 350 -9.69 -2.02 -14.23
CA GLU A 350 -9.76 -1.95 -12.77
C GLU A 350 -8.83 -3.03 -12.20
N ILE A 351 -7.93 -2.64 -11.31
CA ILE A 351 -6.94 -3.51 -10.68
C ILE A 351 -7.16 -3.45 -9.18
N TYR A 352 -7.31 -4.61 -8.54
CA TYR A 352 -7.19 -4.72 -7.10
C TYR A 352 -5.73 -5.06 -6.75
N MET A 353 -5.12 -4.25 -5.89
CA MET A 353 -3.72 -4.42 -5.48
C MET A 353 -3.62 -5.49 -4.42
N GLU A 354 -2.66 -6.39 -4.57
CA GLU A 354 -2.41 -7.43 -3.57
C GLU A 354 -1.72 -6.86 -2.34
N ASP A 355 -2.13 -7.30 -1.14
CA ASP A 355 -1.49 -6.93 0.12
C ASP A 355 -0.43 -7.95 0.57
N THR A 356 -0.34 -9.10 -0.12
CA THR A 356 0.62 -10.18 0.19
C THR A 356 1.05 -10.92 -1.07
N MET A 357 2.25 -11.50 -1.07
CA MET A 357 2.72 -12.42 -2.11
C MET A 357 3.17 -13.76 -1.51
N PRO A 358 3.13 -14.89 -2.26
CA PRO A 358 3.63 -16.17 -1.76
C PRO A 358 5.11 -16.12 -1.33
N ASP A 359 5.44 -16.82 -0.24
CA ASP A 359 6.81 -16.96 0.28
C ASP A 359 7.58 -18.05 -0.50
N THR A 360 8.02 -17.72 -1.71
CA THR A 360 8.85 -18.58 -2.58
C THR A 360 10.28 -18.06 -2.66
N PRO A 361 11.29 -18.89 -3.03
CA PRO A 361 12.65 -18.42 -3.24
C PRO A 361 12.74 -17.22 -4.20
N GLU A 362 12.02 -17.27 -5.33
CA GLU A 362 11.94 -16.18 -6.30
C GLU A 362 11.37 -14.89 -5.69
N ASN A 363 10.30 -14.99 -4.89
CA ASN A 363 9.70 -13.82 -4.26
C ASN A 363 10.56 -13.27 -3.11
N ARG A 364 11.37 -14.10 -2.45
CA ARG A 364 12.39 -13.63 -1.51
C ARG A 364 13.47 -12.84 -2.22
N GLU A 365 13.96 -13.28 -3.38
CA GLU A 365 14.91 -12.51 -4.20
C GLU A 365 14.32 -11.16 -4.64
N LYS A 366 13.06 -11.14 -5.06
CA LYS A 366 12.32 -9.89 -5.33
C LYS A 366 12.25 -8.98 -4.09
N PHE A 367 12.06 -9.55 -2.90
CA PHE A 367 12.05 -8.79 -1.65
C PHE A 367 13.44 -8.24 -1.28
N ILE A 368 14.50 -9.02 -1.51
CA ILE A 368 15.89 -8.58 -1.34
C ILE A 368 16.20 -7.41 -2.29
N ARG A 369 15.71 -7.49 -3.53
CA ARG A 369 15.78 -6.39 -4.50
C ARG A 369 15.05 -5.15 -3.99
N PHE A 370 13.90 -5.30 -3.36
CA PHE A 370 13.21 -4.18 -2.70
C PHE A 370 14.07 -3.54 -1.60
N ILE A 371 14.75 -4.34 -0.77
CA ILE A 371 15.69 -3.80 0.24
C ILE A 371 16.80 -2.97 -0.44
N ALA A 372 17.40 -3.50 -1.50
CA ALA A 372 18.43 -2.79 -2.26
C ALA A 372 17.89 -1.51 -2.94
N GLN A 373 16.65 -1.52 -3.45
CA GLN A 373 15.97 -0.35 -4.01
C GLN A 373 15.77 0.74 -2.95
N GLU A 374 15.28 0.38 -1.76
CA GLU A 374 15.06 1.35 -0.67
C GLU A 374 16.38 2.00 -0.23
N ILE A 375 17.46 1.22 -0.11
CA ILE A 375 18.81 1.74 0.21
C ILE A 375 19.31 2.69 -0.87
N LYS A 376 19.17 2.30 -2.14
CA LYS A 376 19.59 3.13 -3.29
C LYS A 376 18.77 4.43 -3.38
N ASN A 377 17.46 4.36 -3.13
CA ASN A 377 16.56 5.50 -3.19
C ASN A 377 16.77 6.48 -2.03
N ASP A 378 17.12 5.96 -0.84
CA ASP A 378 17.47 6.78 0.32
C ASP A 378 18.84 7.45 0.16
N GLY A 379 19.84 6.69 -0.30
CA GLY A 379 21.19 7.17 -0.63
C GLY A 379 22.05 7.54 0.58
N MET A 380 21.53 7.45 1.81
CA MET A 380 22.21 7.90 3.02
C MET A 380 22.50 6.76 3.99
N ILE A 381 21.71 5.68 3.96
CA ILE A 381 21.88 4.51 4.81
C ILE A 381 22.89 3.48 4.27
N PRO A 382 23.62 2.76 5.13
CA PRO A 382 24.54 1.71 4.70
C PRO A 382 23.80 0.47 4.20
N HIS A 383 24.49 -0.32 3.36
CA HIS A 383 23.99 -1.59 2.85
C HIS A 383 23.72 -2.60 3.98
N PHE A 384 22.89 -3.60 3.72
CA PHE A 384 22.47 -4.60 4.69
C PHE A 384 23.28 -5.87 4.51
N ASP A 385 23.74 -6.46 5.60
CA ASP A 385 24.32 -7.81 5.58
C ASP A 385 23.21 -8.88 5.46
N ARG A 386 23.62 -10.14 5.27
CA ARG A 386 22.69 -11.27 5.18
C ARG A 386 21.81 -11.42 6.41
N SER A 387 22.35 -11.16 7.60
CA SER A 387 21.60 -11.30 8.86
C SER A 387 20.48 -10.28 8.98
N ALA A 388 20.71 -9.05 8.50
CA ALA A 388 19.71 -7.99 8.47
C ALA A 388 18.64 -8.28 7.41
N ILE A 389 19.05 -8.75 6.23
CA ILE A 389 18.13 -9.16 5.17
C ILE A 389 17.19 -10.27 5.66
N ASP A 390 17.75 -11.31 6.28
CA ASP A 390 16.96 -12.43 6.80
C ASP A 390 15.96 -11.97 7.88
N GLU A 391 16.34 -11.04 8.76
CA GLU A 391 15.44 -10.46 9.76
C GLU A 391 14.34 -9.60 9.13
N VAL A 392 14.65 -8.81 8.09
CA VAL A 392 13.64 -8.04 7.35
C VAL A 392 12.64 -8.96 6.65
N ILE A 393 13.11 -10.07 6.04
CA ILE A 393 12.23 -11.08 5.43
C ILE A 393 11.39 -11.78 6.50
N HIS A 394 11.98 -12.11 7.66
CA HIS A 394 11.25 -12.70 8.77
C HIS A 394 10.12 -11.78 9.23
N GLU A 395 10.41 -10.49 9.39
CA GLU A 395 9.39 -9.49 9.72
C GLU A 395 8.33 -9.34 8.62
N ALA A 396 8.71 -9.43 7.34
CA ALA A 396 7.77 -9.41 6.23
C ALA A 396 6.78 -10.59 6.26
N LYS A 397 7.21 -11.77 6.72
CA LYS A 397 6.33 -12.92 6.95
C LYS A 397 5.40 -12.69 8.12
N ARG A 398 5.89 -12.10 9.21
CA ARG A 398 5.07 -11.80 10.39
C ARG A 398 3.96 -10.82 10.05
N ARG A 399 4.29 -9.75 9.32
CA ARG A 399 3.34 -8.72 8.90
C ARG A 399 2.37 -9.15 7.80
N SER A 400 2.60 -10.30 7.16
CA SER A 400 1.62 -10.85 6.20
C SER A 400 0.39 -11.42 6.90
N ASN A 401 0.49 -11.75 8.20
CA ASN A 401 -0.55 -12.40 8.99
C ASN A 401 -1.13 -13.67 8.34
N ARG A 402 -0.33 -14.33 7.49
CA ARG A 402 -0.76 -15.48 6.69
C ARG A 402 0.41 -16.42 6.41
N LYS A 403 0.24 -17.69 6.78
CA LYS A 403 1.23 -18.76 6.51
C LYS A 403 1.64 -18.81 5.05
N GLY A 404 2.95 -18.78 4.81
CA GLY A 404 3.53 -18.97 3.48
C GLY A 404 3.39 -17.73 2.59
N TYR A 405 3.22 -16.55 3.17
CA TYR A 405 3.14 -15.27 2.46
C TYR A 405 4.07 -14.23 3.08
N LEU A 406 4.50 -13.28 2.24
CA LEU A 406 5.23 -12.05 2.57
C LEU A 406 4.28 -10.86 2.38
N THR A 407 4.38 -9.84 3.24
CA THR A 407 3.58 -8.62 3.07
C THR A 407 4.01 -7.81 1.84
N LEU A 408 3.05 -7.17 1.18
CA LEU A 408 3.26 -6.17 0.12
C LEU A 408 2.92 -4.76 0.58
N LYS A 409 2.76 -4.55 1.89
CA LYS A 409 2.72 -3.20 2.51
C LYS A 409 4.13 -2.63 2.58
N LEU A 410 4.73 -2.45 1.40
CA LEU A 410 6.15 -2.16 1.24
C LEU A 410 6.55 -0.79 1.80
N ARG A 411 5.61 0.16 1.88
CA ARG A 411 5.88 1.45 2.55
C ARG A 411 6.25 1.28 4.02
N ASP A 412 5.57 0.40 4.74
CA ASP A 412 5.82 0.12 6.17
C ASP A 412 7.14 -0.63 6.34
N MET A 413 7.44 -1.55 5.42
CA MET A 413 8.72 -2.27 5.38
C MET A 413 9.89 -1.34 5.03
N GLY A 414 9.71 -0.42 4.08
CA GLY A 414 10.70 0.60 3.73
C GLY A 414 10.97 1.55 4.90
N GLY A 415 9.94 1.85 5.69
CA GLY A 415 10.10 2.58 6.96
C GLY A 415 11.01 1.85 7.94
N LEU A 416 10.81 0.54 8.12
CA LEU A 416 11.69 -0.29 8.97
C LEU A 416 13.13 -0.31 8.44
N ILE A 417 13.32 -0.50 7.13
CA ILE A 417 14.64 -0.53 6.48
C ILE A 417 15.38 0.80 6.70
N ARG A 418 14.71 1.94 6.48
CA ARG A 418 15.30 3.27 6.69
C ARG A 418 15.72 3.48 8.15
N VAL A 419 14.86 3.15 9.11
CA VAL A 419 15.20 3.30 10.54
C VAL A 419 16.35 2.39 10.96
N ALA A 420 16.41 1.15 10.46
CA ALA A 420 17.54 0.25 10.74
C ALA A 420 18.85 0.79 10.15
N GLY A 421 18.79 1.34 8.94
CA GLY A 421 19.93 2.00 8.30
C GLY A 421 20.39 3.26 9.02
N ASP A 422 19.44 4.07 9.53
CA ASP A 422 19.74 5.26 10.34
C ASP A 422 20.48 4.89 11.63
N LEU A 423 20.06 3.83 12.32
CA LEU A 423 20.74 3.32 13.51
C LEU A 423 22.17 2.88 13.19
N ALA A 424 22.35 2.09 12.13
CA ALA A 424 23.67 1.66 11.67
C ALA A 424 24.58 2.86 11.35
N ARG A 425 24.03 3.87 10.68
CA ARG A 425 24.75 5.09 10.33
C ARG A 425 25.13 5.92 11.54
N GLN A 426 24.23 6.07 12.52
CA GLN A 426 24.50 6.79 13.76
C GLN A 426 25.66 6.16 14.55
N GLU A 427 25.79 4.84 14.48
CA GLU A 427 26.88 4.10 15.10
C GLU A 427 28.17 4.05 14.27
N GLY A 428 28.16 4.60 13.05
CA GLY A 428 29.30 4.54 12.13
C GLY A 428 29.57 3.13 11.58
N ALA A 429 28.57 2.25 11.57
CA ALA A 429 28.70 0.90 11.04
C ALA A 429 28.77 0.91 9.51
N GLU A 430 29.65 0.08 8.94
CA GLU A 430 29.82 -0.05 7.49
C GLU A 430 28.63 -0.76 6.81
N LEU A 431 27.99 -1.67 7.55
CA LEU A 431 26.83 -2.44 7.14
C LEU A 431 25.77 -2.46 8.24
N THR A 432 24.52 -2.50 7.82
CA THR A 432 23.37 -2.74 8.69
C THR A 432 23.28 -4.23 9.00
N THR A 433 23.25 -4.59 10.29
CA THR A 433 23.19 -5.97 10.79
C THR A 433 21.83 -6.29 11.42
N ARG A 434 21.58 -7.57 11.75
CA ARG A 434 20.35 -8.00 12.44
C ARG A 434 20.04 -7.17 13.70
N ARG A 435 21.07 -6.77 14.47
CA ARG A 435 20.86 -5.97 15.70
C ARG A 435 20.15 -4.65 15.40
N HIS A 436 20.58 -3.94 14.36
CA HIS A 436 19.96 -2.67 13.97
C HIS A 436 18.50 -2.87 13.55
N VAL A 437 18.17 -3.96 12.86
CA VAL A 437 16.78 -4.28 12.47
C VAL A 437 15.91 -4.59 13.69
N LEU A 438 16.43 -5.37 14.65
CA LEU A 438 15.72 -5.67 15.91
C LEU A 438 15.47 -4.41 16.76
N GLU A 439 16.42 -3.48 16.81
CA GLU A 439 16.24 -2.20 17.47
C GLU A 439 15.25 -1.30 16.70
N ALA A 440 15.33 -1.27 15.37
CA ALA A 440 14.40 -0.54 14.53
C ALA A 440 12.96 -1.03 14.71
N LYS A 441 12.72 -2.34 14.86
CA LYS A 441 11.37 -2.90 15.16
C LYS A 441 10.74 -2.30 16.41
N LYS A 442 11.54 -1.93 17.42
CA LYS A 442 11.04 -1.33 18.67
C LYS A 442 10.69 0.15 18.51
N THR A 443 11.42 0.84 17.65
CA THR A 443 11.34 2.30 17.47
C THR A 443 10.42 2.71 16.30
N ALA A 444 10.44 1.96 15.20
CA ALA A 444 9.68 2.20 13.97
C ALA A 444 8.23 1.66 14.04
N ARG A 445 7.59 1.77 15.20
CA ARG A 445 6.20 1.33 15.41
C ARG A 445 5.21 2.40 14.97
N SER A 446 4.10 1.99 14.38
CA SER A 446 3.03 2.92 14.00
C SER A 446 2.43 3.59 15.24
N ILE A 447 1.70 4.70 15.05
CA ILE A 447 1.02 5.37 16.17
C ILE A 447 -0.03 4.44 16.77
N GLU A 448 -0.71 3.68 15.92
CA GLU A 448 -1.70 2.67 16.28
C GLU A 448 -1.09 1.61 17.20
N ASP A 449 0.10 1.10 16.87
CA ASP A 449 0.79 0.08 17.68
C ASP A 449 1.30 0.69 19.00
N GLN A 450 1.73 1.96 18.98
CA GLN A 450 2.15 2.68 20.18
C GLN A 450 0.98 2.89 21.15
N ILE A 451 -0.17 3.33 20.65
CA ILE A 451 -1.40 3.51 21.43
C ILE A 451 -1.86 2.16 21.99
N SER A 452 -1.93 1.12 21.14
CA SER A 452 -2.33 -0.22 21.55
C SER A 452 -1.37 -0.79 22.61
N GLY A 453 -0.07 -0.61 22.42
CA GLY A 453 0.95 -1.01 23.39
C GLY A 453 0.83 -0.26 24.73
N GLN A 454 0.52 1.04 24.72
CA GLN A 454 0.27 1.80 25.95
C GLN A 454 -0.99 1.33 26.67
N MET A 455 -2.08 1.05 25.94
CA MET A 455 -3.31 0.50 26.52
C MET A 455 -3.04 -0.85 27.19
N ILE A 456 -2.35 -1.76 26.50
CA ILE A 456 -2.01 -3.09 27.05
C ILE A 456 -1.14 -2.95 28.31
N ARG A 457 -0.16 -2.05 28.32
CA ARG A 457 0.66 -1.79 29.51
C ARG A 457 -0.19 -1.34 30.69
N ARG A 458 -1.09 -0.37 30.48
CA ARG A 458 -2.02 0.09 31.54
C ARG A 458 -2.93 -1.02 32.04
N THR A 459 -3.48 -1.85 31.14
CA THR A 459 -4.32 -2.98 31.55
C THR A 459 -3.54 -4.02 32.38
N ARG A 460 -2.25 -4.22 32.11
CA ARG A 460 -1.40 -5.12 32.88
C ARG A 460 -1.08 -4.63 34.29
N GLU A 461 -0.99 -3.32 34.50
CA GLU A 461 -0.78 -2.75 35.84
C GLU A 461 -1.91 -3.11 36.82
N TYR A 462 -3.08 -3.49 36.31
CA TYR A 462 -4.22 -3.96 37.11
C TYR A 462 -4.28 -5.49 37.31
N GLU A 463 -3.24 -6.24 36.93
CA GLU A 463 -3.09 -7.72 37.09
C GLU A 463 -4.40 -8.52 36.89
N LEU A 464 -5.06 -8.32 35.75
CA LEU A 464 -6.32 -9.02 35.45
C LEU A 464 -6.11 -10.51 35.13
N ALA A 465 -4.91 -10.92 34.73
CA ALA A 465 -4.58 -12.31 34.40
C ALA A 465 -4.06 -13.04 35.64
N VAL A 466 -4.66 -14.18 35.97
CA VAL A 466 -4.12 -15.12 36.96
C VAL A 466 -3.38 -16.19 36.16
N VAL A 467 -2.13 -16.49 36.53
CA VAL A 467 -1.25 -17.40 35.76
C VAL A 467 -0.77 -18.61 36.56
N GLU A 468 -1.12 -18.68 37.83
CA GLU A 468 -0.79 -19.80 38.72
C GLU A 468 -2.05 -20.40 39.35
N GLY A 469 -1.97 -21.66 39.72
CA GLY A 469 -3.08 -22.38 40.36
C GLY A 469 -4.20 -22.78 39.41
N THR A 470 -5.38 -23.01 39.99
CA THR A 470 -6.58 -23.47 39.28
C THR A 470 -7.81 -22.73 39.81
N GLU A 471 -8.72 -22.35 38.93
CA GLU A 471 -9.94 -21.60 39.30
C GLU A 471 -11.15 -22.18 38.58
N ILE A 472 -12.30 -22.23 39.24
CA ILE A 472 -13.56 -22.67 38.63
C ILE A 472 -14.15 -21.53 37.80
N GLY A 473 -14.54 -21.82 36.56
CA GLY A 473 -15.21 -20.88 35.68
C GLY A 473 -14.33 -19.76 35.13
N ARG A 474 -13.03 -19.69 35.49
CA ARG A 474 -12.10 -18.65 35.02
C ARG A 474 -11.09 -19.21 34.04
N VAL A 475 -10.99 -18.60 32.86
CA VAL A 475 -10.11 -19.07 31.77
C VAL A 475 -9.40 -17.89 31.12
N ASN A 476 -8.11 -18.04 30.84
CA ASN A 476 -7.32 -17.05 30.09
C ASN A 476 -7.54 -17.23 28.58
N GLY A 477 -8.40 -16.40 28.00
CA GLY A 477 -8.49 -16.24 26.55
C GLY A 477 -7.40 -15.32 26.01
N LEU A 478 -7.32 -15.18 24.69
CA LEU A 478 -6.39 -14.28 24.01
C LEU A 478 -7.10 -13.43 22.97
N ALA A 479 -6.72 -12.16 22.90
CA ALA A 479 -7.26 -11.18 21.98
C ALA A 479 -6.13 -10.44 21.24
N VAL A 480 -6.49 -9.78 20.14
CA VAL A 480 -5.64 -8.83 19.44
C VAL A 480 -6.40 -7.51 19.36
N MET A 481 -5.72 -6.43 19.71
CA MET A 481 -6.16 -5.06 19.50
C MET A 481 -5.38 -4.49 18.30
N GLY A 482 -6.07 -3.79 17.40
CA GLY A 482 -5.44 -3.27 16.19
C GLY A 482 -4.94 -4.38 15.27
N SER A 483 -3.73 -4.22 14.72
CA SER A 483 -3.18 -5.14 13.70
C SER A 483 -2.18 -6.17 14.25
N ASP A 484 -1.57 -5.89 15.40
CA ASP A 484 -0.39 -6.62 15.90
C ASP A 484 -0.27 -6.65 17.44
N ALA A 485 -1.21 -6.05 18.18
CA ALA A 485 -1.09 -5.89 19.63
C ALA A 485 -1.91 -6.94 20.40
N GLY A 486 -1.28 -8.05 20.79
CA GLY A 486 -1.93 -9.11 21.55
C GLY A 486 -2.12 -8.80 23.04
N SER A 487 -3.21 -9.31 23.64
CA SER A 487 -3.48 -9.24 25.08
C SER A 487 -4.12 -10.51 25.62
N VAL A 488 -3.95 -10.76 26.93
CA VAL A 488 -4.70 -11.81 27.65
C VAL A 488 -6.09 -11.26 27.95
N LEU A 489 -7.10 -12.08 27.67
CA LEU A 489 -8.51 -11.78 27.85
C LEU A 489 -9.12 -12.77 28.84
N PRO A 490 -9.13 -12.46 30.14
CA PRO A 490 -9.76 -13.33 31.14
C PRO A 490 -11.28 -13.39 30.91
N ILE A 491 -11.81 -14.61 30.87
CA ILE A 491 -13.24 -14.89 30.76
C ILE A 491 -13.68 -15.65 32.00
N MET A 492 -14.75 -15.16 32.63
CA MET A 492 -15.38 -15.81 33.78
C MET A 492 -16.75 -16.34 33.41
N ALA A 493 -17.12 -17.48 33.98
CA ALA A 493 -18.44 -18.05 33.91
C ALA A 493 -18.97 -18.42 35.30
N ALA A 494 -20.24 -18.15 35.55
CA ALA A 494 -20.93 -18.52 36.78
C ALA A 494 -22.33 -19.05 36.46
N ILE A 495 -22.82 -19.97 37.30
CA ILE A 495 -24.14 -20.58 37.16
C ILE A 495 -25.06 -20.05 38.25
N THR A 496 -26.25 -19.60 37.85
CA THR A 496 -27.29 -19.13 38.76
C THR A 496 -28.62 -19.84 38.45
N PRO A 497 -29.57 -19.90 39.39
CA PRO A 497 -30.92 -20.38 39.08
C PRO A 497 -31.62 -19.44 38.09
N ALA A 498 -32.28 -20.01 37.07
CA ALA A 498 -33.05 -19.23 36.12
C ALA A 498 -34.29 -18.59 36.79
N GLN A 499 -34.57 -17.33 36.46
CA GLN A 499 -35.72 -16.59 37.01
C GLN A 499 -36.95 -16.55 36.09
N GLY A 500 -36.89 -17.14 34.88
CA GLY A 500 -37.97 -17.15 33.88
C GLY A 500 -38.26 -18.52 33.25
N ASP A 501 -39.06 -18.54 32.18
CA ASP A 501 -39.52 -19.76 31.46
C ASP A 501 -38.41 -20.42 30.58
N GLY A 502 -37.21 -20.53 31.12
CA GLY A 502 -36.08 -21.18 30.47
C GLY A 502 -34.74 -20.55 30.86
N GLY A 503 -33.71 -21.39 30.89
CA GLY A 503 -32.34 -21.02 31.17
C GLY A 503 -31.65 -20.35 29.99
N ASN A 504 -30.90 -19.28 30.29
CA ASN A 504 -30.29 -18.40 29.30
C ASN A 504 -28.77 -18.40 29.42
N ILE A 505 -28.10 -18.09 28.30
CA ILE A 505 -26.68 -17.77 28.28
C ILE A 505 -26.57 -16.25 28.19
N ILE A 506 -26.10 -15.63 29.26
CA ILE A 506 -26.04 -14.18 29.41
C ILE A 506 -24.57 -13.77 29.35
N ALA A 507 -24.14 -13.22 28.20
CA ALA A 507 -22.78 -12.76 28.00
C ALA A 507 -22.65 -11.24 28.09
N THR A 508 -21.64 -10.76 28.81
CA THR A 508 -21.38 -9.33 29.04
C THR A 508 -19.94 -8.95 28.65
N GLY A 509 -19.74 -7.70 28.23
CA GLY A 509 -18.44 -7.19 27.78
C GLY A 509 -18.44 -6.47 26.42
N LEU A 510 -19.55 -5.83 26.04
CA LEU A 510 -19.71 -5.06 24.78
C LEU A 510 -19.42 -5.91 23.52
N LEU A 511 -20.12 -7.04 23.39
CA LEU A 511 -19.93 -7.97 22.29
C LEU A 511 -20.57 -7.46 21.00
N LYS A 512 -19.81 -7.48 19.90
CA LYS A 512 -20.31 -7.23 18.53
C LYS A 512 -21.00 -8.47 17.95
N GLU A 513 -21.65 -8.31 16.80
CA GLU A 513 -22.51 -9.31 16.16
C GLU A 513 -21.88 -10.71 16.05
N ILE A 514 -20.69 -10.83 15.45
CA ILE A 514 -19.99 -12.11 15.28
C ILE A 514 -19.69 -12.79 16.63
N ALA A 515 -19.30 -12.02 17.65
CA ALA A 515 -19.02 -12.55 18.98
C ALA A 515 -20.30 -13.07 19.67
N GLN A 516 -21.43 -12.38 19.48
CA GLN A 516 -22.74 -12.82 19.97
C GLN A 516 -23.19 -14.11 19.28
N GLU A 517 -22.98 -14.25 17.97
CA GLU A 517 -23.28 -15.49 17.24
C GLU A 517 -22.41 -16.65 17.70
N SER A 518 -21.12 -16.41 17.94
CA SER A 518 -20.18 -17.40 18.50
C SER A 518 -20.67 -17.97 19.83
N ILE A 519 -21.22 -17.15 20.73
CA ILE A 519 -21.78 -17.64 22.00
C ILE A 519 -23.00 -18.53 21.80
N LYS A 520 -23.86 -18.23 20.81
CA LYS A 520 -24.99 -19.12 20.47
C LYS A 520 -24.49 -20.49 20.01
N ASN A 521 -23.42 -20.53 19.22
CA ASN A 521 -22.79 -21.78 18.77
C ASN A 521 -22.23 -22.58 19.96
N VAL A 522 -21.57 -21.91 20.91
CA VAL A 522 -21.10 -22.54 22.16
C VAL A 522 -22.28 -23.10 22.96
N GLY A 523 -23.40 -22.41 23.01
CA GLY A 523 -24.61 -22.90 23.68
C GLY A 523 -25.11 -24.25 23.15
N ALA A 524 -24.97 -24.51 21.85
CA ALA A 524 -25.28 -25.81 21.26
C ALA A 524 -24.34 -26.93 21.76
N ILE A 525 -23.04 -26.61 21.93
CA ILE A 525 -22.05 -27.54 22.49
C ILE A 525 -22.34 -27.84 23.96
N LEU A 526 -22.67 -26.82 24.77
CA LEU A 526 -22.99 -27.00 26.19
C LEU A 526 -24.17 -27.95 26.41
N LYS A 527 -25.23 -27.81 25.60
CA LYS A 527 -26.41 -28.70 25.62
C LYS A 527 -26.04 -30.15 25.31
N ARG A 528 -25.11 -30.37 24.37
CA ARG A 528 -24.65 -31.72 24.01
C ARG A 528 -23.69 -32.31 25.05
N PHE A 529 -22.86 -31.47 25.68
CA PHE A 529 -21.81 -31.91 26.60
C PHE A 529 -22.36 -32.38 27.95
N THR A 530 -23.24 -31.60 28.57
CA THR A 530 -23.64 -31.90 29.95
C THR A 530 -24.69 -33.00 30.04
N GLY A 531 -25.52 -33.16 29.00
CA GLY A 531 -26.74 -34.00 29.07
C GLY A 531 -27.71 -33.58 30.19
N LYS A 532 -27.42 -32.46 30.87
CA LYS A 532 -28.20 -31.89 31.97
C LYS A 532 -29.24 -30.97 31.38
N ASP A 533 -30.40 -30.94 32.02
CA ASP A 533 -31.44 -30.00 31.69
C ASP A 533 -31.00 -28.58 32.10
N ILE A 534 -30.50 -27.82 31.14
CA ILE A 534 -30.09 -26.42 31.37
C ILE A 534 -31.27 -25.45 31.38
N ARG A 535 -32.53 -25.92 31.31
CA ARG A 535 -33.71 -25.04 31.33
C ARG A 535 -33.91 -24.31 32.66
N ASN A 536 -33.30 -24.78 33.75
CA ASN A 536 -33.51 -24.23 35.09
C ASN A 536 -32.34 -23.37 35.59
N ILE A 537 -31.34 -23.11 34.75
CA ILE A 537 -30.13 -22.37 35.14
C ILE A 537 -29.79 -21.29 34.11
N ASP A 538 -29.27 -20.16 34.59
CA ASP A 538 -28.66 -19.13 33.76
C ASP A 538 -27.13 -19.26 33.83
N ILE A 539 -26.49 -19.18 32.66
CA ILE A 539 -25.02 -19.21 32.51
C ILE A 539 -24.57 -17.77 32.25
N HIS A 540 -23.98 -17.15 33.25
CA HIS A 540 -23.42 -15.81 33.13
C HIS A 540 -21.98 -15.90 32.66
N ILE A 541 -21.66 -15.29 31.52
CA ILE A 541 -20.31 -15.18 30.97
C ILE A 541 -19.90 -13.71 30.99
N GLN A 542 -18.72 -13.43 31.53
CA GLN A 542 -18.16 -12.09 31.60
C GLN A 542 -16.79 -12.06 30.96
N PHE A 543 -16.62 -11.17 29.98
CA PHE A 543 -15.32 -10.80 29.43
C PHE A 543 -14.75 -9.66 30.27
N ILE A 544 -13.64 -9.90 30.98
CA ILE A 544 -13.06 -8.89 31.88
C ILE A 544 -12.25 -7.87 31.09
N GLY A 545 -12.38 -6.59 31.43
CA GLY A 545 -11.52 -5.52 30.91
C GLY A 545 -11.81 -5.11 29.47
N THR A 546 -12.95 -5.53 28.89
CA THR A 546 -13.30 -5.26 27.48
C THR A 546 -14.09 -3.95 27.29
N TYR A 547 -13.49 -2.83 27.68
CA TYR A 547 -14.12 -1.50 27.55
C TYR A 547 -14.31 -1.04 26.10
N GLN A 548 -13.53 -1.59 25.16
CA GLN A 548 -13.63 -1.31 23.72
C GLN A 548 -14.52 -2.32 22.97
N GLY A 549 -15.06 -3.31 23.69
CA GLY A 549 -15.85 -4.39 23.12
C GLY A 549 -15.05 -5.57 22.61
N VAL A 550 -15.78 -6.62 22.26
CA VAL A 550 -15.26 -7.91 21.78
C VAL A 550 -15.81 -8.18 20.38
N GLU A 551 -14.93 -8.50 19.46
CA GLU A 551 -15.25 -8.79 18.06
C GLU A 551 -14.66 -10.14 17.63
N GLY A 552 -15.32 -10.77 16.65
CA GLY A 552 -14.92 -12.07 16.12
C GLY A 552 -15.30 -13.23 17.04
N ASP A 553 -14.87 -14.42 16.65
CA ASP A 553 -15.23 -15.70 17.27
C ASP A 553 -14.03 -16.39 17.95
N SER A 554 -12.84 -15.76 17.98
CA SER A 554 -11.61 -16.40 18.46
C SER A 554 -11.58 -16.77 19.96
N ALA A 555 -12.61 -16.40 20.72
CA ALA A 555 -12.80 -16.76 22.13
C ALA A 555 -13.73 -17.96 22.35
N SER A 556 -14.30 -18.59 21.30
CA SER A 556 -15.32 -19.64 21.45
C SER A 556 -14.87 -20.80 22.35
N ILE A 557 -13.65 -21.33 22.17
CA ILE A 557 -13.16 -22.43 22.99
C ILE A 557 -12.92 -22.00 24.45
N THR A 558 -12.60 -20.73 24.67
CA THR A 558 -12.38 -20.15 26.01
C THR A 558 -13.72 -20.07 26.73
N VAL A 559 -14.74 -19.54 26.07
CA VAL A 559 -16.11 -19.45 26.59
C VAL A 559 -16.68 -20.83 26.89
N ALA A 560 -16.50 -21.79 25.97
CA ALA A 560 -16.95 -23.17 26.17
C ALA A 560 -16.29 -23.80 27.40
N THR A 561 -14.96 -23.63 27.55
CA THR A 561 -14.21 -24.16 28.70
C THR A 561 -14.65 -23.52 30.01
N ALA A 562 -14.84 -22.19 30.03
CA ALA A 562 -15.31 -21.46 31.22
C ALA A 562 -16.70 -21.95 31.65
N ALA A 563 -17.64 -22.03 30.70
CA ALA A 563 -18.99 -22.48 30.97
C ALA A 563 -19.06 -23.94 31.43
N ILE A 564 -18.31 -24.85 30.80
CA ILE A 564 -18.25 -26.27 31.21
C ILE A 564 -17.63 -26.40 32.61
N SER A 565 -16.55 -25.66 32.88
CA SER A 565 -15.94 -25.61 34.20
C SER A 565 -16.93 -25.18 35.28
N ALA A 566 -17.70 -24.12 35.04
CA ALA A 566 -18.71 -23.62 35.97
C ALA A 566 -19.91 -24.60 36.13
N LEU A 567 -20.34 -25.26 35.06
CA LEU A 567 -21.45 -26.23 35.07
C LEU A 567 -21.14 -27.54 35.80
N GLU A 568 -19.90 -28.00 35.70
CA GLU A 568 -19.45 -29.26 36.30
C GLU A 568 -18.63 -29.05 37.59
N SER A 569 -18.41 -27.79 38.00
CA SER A 569 -17.54 -27.42 39.12
C SER A 569 -16.13 -28.00 39.02
N ILE A 570 -15.56 -28.01 37.81
CA ILE A 570 -14.22 -28.55 37.55
C ILE A 570 -13.22 -27.38 37.41
N PRO A 571 -12.17 -27.29 38.26
CA PRO A 571 -11.17 -26.22 38.15
C PRO A 571 -10.43 -26.20 36.81
N VAL A 572 -10.10 -25.00 36.32
CA VAL A 572 -9.30 -24.75 35.11
C VAL A 572 -7.90 -24.30 35.50
N ARG A 573 -6.88 -24.86 34.86
CA ARG A 573 -5.49 -24.41 34.98
C ARG A 573 -5.32 -22.96 34.53
N GLN A 574 -4.75 -22.14 35.41
CA GLN A 574 -4.49 -20.72 35.11
C GLN A 574 -3.14 -20.50 34.38
N ASP A 575 -2.24 -21.50 34.39
CA ASP A 575 -0.99 -21.46 33.63
C ASP A 575 -1.15 -21.79 32.13
N ILE A 576 -2.40 -21.83 31.65
CA ILE A 576 -2.80 -22.09 30.28
C ILE A 576 -3.58 -20.91 29.72
N ALA A 577 -3.26 -20.50 28.50
CA ALA A 577 -4.11 -19.65 27.67
C ALA A 577 -4.67 -20.42 26.48
N MET A 578 -5.76 -19.93 25.89
CA MET A 578 -6.32 -20.54 24.69
C MET A 578 -6.96 -19.53 23.73
N THR A 579 -6.91 -19.85 22.44
CA THR A 579 -7.63 -19.12 21.39
C THR A 579 -8.10 -20.11 20.33
N GLY A 580 -9.27 -19.87 19.76
CA GLY A 580 -9.87 -20.76 18.77
C GLY A 580 -11.35 -20.46 18.59
N SER A 581 -11.78 -20.43 17.34
CA SER A 581 -13.20 -20.49 17.01
C SER A 581 -13.70 -21.94 17.16
N LEU A 582 -15.01 -22.13 17.26
CA LEU A 582 -15.62 -23.42 17.55
C LEU A 582 -16.84 -23.68 16.66
N SER A 583 -16.83 -24.79 15.94
CA SER A 583 -18.00 -25.28 15.22
C SER A 583 -19.04 -25.88 16.19
N VAL A 584 -20.31 -25.92 15.81
CA VAL A 584 -21.37 -26.62 16.56
C VAL A 584 -21.17 -28.14 16.65
N ARG A 585 -20.19 -28.68 15.91
CA ARG A 585 -19.75 -30.09 15.97
C ARG A 585 -18.55 -30.31 16.88
N GLY A 586 -17.99 -29.24 17.45
CA GLY A 586 -16.84 -29.31 18.35
C GLY A 586 -15.48 -29.21 17.65
N ASP A 587 -15.44 -28.82 16.37
CA ASP A 587 -14.18 -28.56 15.64
C ASP A 587 -13.58 -27.23 16.07
N VAL A 588 -12.28 -27.22 16.39
CA VAL A 588 -11.54 -25.99 16.67
C VAL A 588 -11.09 -25.39 15.34
N LEU A 589 -11.57 -24.18 15.07
CA LEU A 589 -11.39 -23.46 13.81
C LEU A 589 -10.28 -22.41 13.91
N PRO A 590 -9.59 -22.10 12.79
CA PRO A 590 -8.48 -21.15 12.78
C PRO A 590 -8.92 -19.74 13.15
N VAL A 591 -7.97 -18.96 13.68
CA VAL A 591 -8.16 -17.58 14.11
C VAL A 591 -7.07 -16.67 13.55
N GLY A 592 -7.38 -15.38 13.44
CA GLY A 592 -6.38 -14.36 13.08
C GLY A 592 -5.44 -14.00 14.22
N GLY A 593 -4.25 -13.51 13.86
CA GLY A 593 -3.27 -12.92 14.78
C GLY A 593 -2.69 -13.87 15.82
N VAL A 594 -2.56 -15.17 15.49
CA VAL A 594 -2.11 -16.20 16.44
C VAL A 594 -0.73 -15.90 17.04
N THR A 595 0.21 -15.39 16.25
CA THR A 595 1.55 -15.00 16.70
C THR A 595 1.49 -14.00 17.84
N TYR A 596 0.78 -12.88 17.65
CA TYR A 596 0.66 -11.83 18.66
C TYR A 596 -0.07 -12.31 19.92
N LYS A 597 -1.05 -13.22 19.77
CA LYS A 597 -1.74 -13.86 20.90
C LYS A 597 -0.81 -14.73 21.73
N ILE A 598 0.03 -15.53 21.08
CA ILE A 598 1.03 -16.38 21.77
C ILE A 598 2.04 -15.51 22.52
N GLU A 599 2.57 -14.47 21.88
CA GLU A 599 3.50 -13.54 22.53
C GLU A 599 2.85 -12.81 23.71
N ALA A 600 1.56 -12.48 23.61
CA ALA A 600 0.83 -11.87 24.72
C ALA A 600 0.72 -12.80 25.93
N ALA A 601 0.46 -14.09 25.69
CA ALA A 601 0.44 -15.12 26.73
C ALA A 601 1.82 -15.28 27.37
N ALA A 602 2.87 -15.39 26.57
CA ALA A 602 4.25 -15.52 27.03
C ALA A 602 4.67 -14.32 27.90
N ARG A 603 4.41 -13.10 27.43
CA ARG A 603 4.67 -11.86 28.16
C ARG A 603 3.84 -11.72 29.45
N ALA A 604 2.75 -12.46 29.60
CA ALA A 604 1.95 -12.50 30.83
C ALA A 604 2.43 -13.56 31.82
N GLY A 605 3.44 -14.37 31.47
CA GLY A 605 3.94 -15.47 32.31
C GLY A 605 3.17 -16.79 32.13
N ILE A 606 2.31 -16.90 31.13
CA ILE A 606 1.56 -18.13 30.84
C ILE A 606 2.50 -19.14 30.16
N ARG A 607 2.51 -20.37 30.67
CA ARG A 607 3.49 -21.40 30.26
C ARG A 607 3.04 -22.25 29.08
N LYS A 608 1.73 -22.36 28.84
CA LYS A 608 1.16 -23.18 27.77
C LYS A 608 0.07 -22.41 27.03
N VAL A 609 0.02 -22.54 25.72
CA VAL A 609 -1.04 -21.94 24.89
C VAL A 609 -1.67 -22.98 23.96
N LEU A 610 -2.99 -23.06 24.00
CA LEU A 610 -3.78 -23.89 23.09
C LEU A 610 -4.19 -23.07 21.87
N ILE A 611 -3.82 -23.55 20.69
CA ILE A 611 -4.15 -22.90 19.41
C ILE A 611 -4.80 -23.91 18.45
N PRO A 612 -5.58 -23.45 17.46
CA PRO A 612 -6.09 -24.34 16.42
C PRO A 612 -4.91 -24.95 15.66
N LYS A 613 -4.92 -26.27 15.43
CA LYS A 613 -3.86 -26.95 14.65
C LYS A 613 -3.69 -26.38 13.25
N ALA A 614 -4.78 -25.89 12.65
CA ALA A 614 -4.76 -25.19 11.37
C ALA A 614 -3.85 -23.94 11.37
N ASN A 615 -3.68 -23.27 12.51
CA ASN A 615 -2.82 -22.09 12.65
C ASN A 615 -1.35 -22.42 12.94
N LEU A 616 -0.96 -23.70 13.08
CA LEU A 616 0.41 -24.06 13.48
C LEU A 616 1.48 -23.47 12.54
N GLY A 617 1.16 -23.33 11.25
CA GLY A 617 2.09 -22.70 10.30
C GLY A 617 2.01 -21.18 10.23
N ASP A 618 1.08 -20.53 10.92
CA ASP A 618 1.01 -19.07 11.07
C ASP A 618 1.87 -18.58 12.24
N VAL A 619 2.39 -19.50 13.08
CA VAL A 619 3.16 -19.18 14.29
C VAL A 619 4.57 -18.71 13.91
N LEU A 620 4.83 -17.42 14.15
CA LEU A 620 6.12 -16.75 13.89
C LEU A 620 6.51 -15.86 15.08
N ILE A 621 6.71 -16.48 16.24
CA ILE A 621 7.07 -15.78 17.48
C ILE A 621 8.55 -15.39 17.49
N GLU A 622 8.87 -14.29 18.17
CA GLU A 622 10.26 -13.87 18.39
C GLU A 622 11.04 -14.90 19.22
N ASP A 623 12.36 -14.97 18.98
CA ASP A 623 13.28 -15.88 19.67
C ASP A 623 13.17 -15.79 21.20
N GLU A 624 12.91 -14.58 21.73
CA GLU A 624 12.78 -14.33 23.17
C GLU A 624 11.59 -15.08 23.82
N PHE A 625 10.58 -15.48 23.05
CA PHE A 625 9.40 -16.18 23.57
C PHE A 625 9.46 -17.69 23.41
N ILE A 626 10.30 -18.22 22.52
CA ILE A 626 10.33 -19.66 22.17
C ILE A 626 10.55 -20.54 23.40
N SER A 627 11.44 -20.14 24.31
CA SER A 627 11.72 -20.91 25.54
C SER A 627 10.73 -20.68 26.68
N SER A 628 9.86 -19.67 26.56
CA SER A 628 8.96 -19.23 27.64
C SER A 628 7.58 -19.87 27.60
N ILE A 629 7.15 -20.38 26.44
CA ILE A 629 5.79 -20.88 26.24
C ILE A 629 5.75 -22.14 25.37
N GLU A 630 4.99 -23.14 25.81
CA GLU A 630 4.70 -24.36 25.06
C GLU A 630 3.44 -24.17 24.22
N ILE A 631 3.55 -24.35 22.91
CA ILE A 631 2.44 -24.21 21.95
C ILE A 631 1.83 -25.59 21.70
N ILE A 632 0.55 -25.74 22.02
CA ILE A 632 -0.17 -27.02 21.92
C ILE A 632 -1.28 -26.88 20.87
N PRO A 633 -1.11 -27.49 19.67
CA PRO A 633 -2.14 -27.47 18.64
C PRO A 633 -3.29 -28.42 18.99
N VAL A 634 -4.53 -27.98 18.79
CA VAL A 634 -5.75 -28.76 19.03
C VAL A 634 -6.67 -28.74 17.79
N GLU A 635 -7.40 -29.83 17.57
CA GLU A 635 -8.40 -29.99 16.49
C GLU A 635 -9.83 -30.00 17.03
N LYS A 636 -10.03 -30.42 18.28
CA LYS A 636 -11.36 -30.62 18.87
C LYS A 636 -11.47 -30.05 20.28
N ILE A 637 -12.69 -29.70 20.67
CA ILE A 637 -12.99 -29.15 22.00
C ILE A 637 -12.69 -30.15 23.13
N ASP A 638 -12.83 -31.45 22.91
CA ASP A 638 -12.51 -32.46 23.94
C ASP A 638 -11.01 -32.47 24.28
N GLU A 639 -10.13 -32.19 23.32
CA GLU A 639 -8.70 -32.03 23.55
C GLU A 639 -8.41 -30.81 24.43
N VAL A 640 -9.06 -29.68 24.12
CA VAL A 640 -8.96 -28.44 24.91
C VAL A 640 -9.36 -28.71 26.37
N LEU A 641 -10.51 -29.33 26.59
CA LEU A 641 -11.04 -29.60 27.93
C LEU A 641 -10.15 -30.61 28.69
N LYS A 642 -9.64 -31.64 28.01
CA LYS A 642 -8.72 -32.64 28.59
C LYS A 642 -7.41 -32.03 29.08
N ILE A 643 -6.94 -30.97 28.42
CA ILE A 643 -5.68 -30.28 28.77
C ILE A 643 -5.92 -29.21 29.84
N ALA A 644 -7.02 -28.45 29.72
CA ALA A 644 -7.30 -27.29 30.55
C ALA A 644 -7.93 -27.62 31.93
N LEU A 645 -8.79 -28.64 31.99
CA LEU A 645 -9.56 -28.97 33.19
C LEU A 645 -8.83 -29.95 34.13
N VAL A 646 -9.02 -29.77 35.43
CA VAL A 646 -8.44 -30.60 36.51
C VAL A 646 -9.57 -31.25 37.33
N PRO A 647 -10.17 -32.36 36.85
CA PRO A 647 -11.25 -33.04 37.56
C PRO A 647 -10.73 -33.89 38.73
N ASP A 648 -11.52 -34.01 39.79
CA ASP A 648 -11.23 -34.89 40.93
C ASP A 648 -11.17 -36.38 40.51
N ASN A 649 -12.05 -36.80 39.60
CA ASN A 649 -12.05 -38.15 39.01
C ASN A 649 -11.80 -38.09 37.50
N ARG A 650 -10.55 -38.32 37.12
CA ARG A 650 -10.07 -38.23 35.73
C ARG A 650 -10.67 -39.31 34.81
N GLU A 651 -10.87 -40.53 35.30
CA GLU A 651 -11.40 -41.63 34.47
C GLU A 651 -12.86 -41.37 34.06
N LEU A 652 -13.71 -41.01 35.03
CA LEU A 652 -15.12 -40.69 34.77
C LEU A 652 -15.27 -39.49 33.82
N PHE A 653 -14.39 -38.48 33.96
CA PHE A 653 -14.37 -37.33 33.07
C PHE A 653 -13.96 -37.72 31.63
N LEU A 654 -12.94 -38.56 31.47
CA LEU A 654 -12.51 -39.03 30.16
C LEU A 654 -13.56 -39.89 29.48
N ASP A 655 -14.31 -40.70 30.23
CA ASP A 655 -15.40 -41.49 29.65
C ASP A 655 -16.58 -40.63 29.19
N LYS A 656 -16.95 -39.58 29.95
CA LYS A 656 -17.92 -38.58 29.49
C LYS A 656 -17.48 -37.91 28.18
N LEU A 657 -16.20 -37.52 28.07
CA LEU A 657 -15.65 -36.94 26.84
C LEU A 657 -15.76 -37.89 25.64
N LYS A 658 -15.47 -39.19 25.83
CA LYS A 658 -15.61 -40.20 24.77
C LYS A 658 -17.06 -40.37 24.30
N THR A 659 -18.03 -40.34 25.21
CA THR A 659 -19.46 -40.43 24.85
C THR A 659 -19.89 -39.26 23.95
N ILE A 660 -19.36 -38.07 24.22
CA ILE A 660 -19.64 -36.85 23.44
C ILE A 660 -19.00 -36.95 22.04
N ALA A 661 -17.74 -37.38 21.96
CA ALA A 661 -17.04 -37.61 20.70
C ALA A 661 -17.75 -38.66 19.83
N TRP A 662 -18.23 -39.76 20.42
CA TRP A 662 -18.90 -40.87 19.72
C TRP A 662 -20.32 -40.52 19.22
N SER A 663 -21.04 -39.64 19.93
CA SER A 663 -22.38 -39.17 19.50
C SER A 663 -22.38 -38.48 18.13
N THR A 664 -21.21 -38.05 17.64
CA THR A 664 -21.03 -37.45 16.32
C THR A 664 -21.17 -38.45 15.17
N THR A 665 -20.98 -39.75 15.44
CA THR A 665 -20.86 -40.77 14.38
C THR A 665 -22.08 -41.69 14.29
N SER A 666 -22.86 -41.87 15.35
CA SER A 666 -23.84 -42.96 15.42
C SER A 666 -25.31 -42.58 15.66
N SER A 667 -25.67 -41.30 15.86
CA SER A 667 -27.05 -40.94 16.24
C SER A 667 -27.95 -40.42 15.11
N ILE A 668 -27.59 -40.58 13.83
CA ILE A 668 -28.45 -40.15 12.70
C ILE A 668 -29.02 -41.33 11.90
N LEU A 669 -28.50 -42.55 12.06
CA LEU A 669 -29.08 -43.75 11.43
C LEU A 669 -29.51 -44.74 12.51
N GLY A 670 -30.76 -44.59 12.96
CA GLY A 670 -31.45 -45.60 13.75
C GLY A 670 -31.68 -46.85 12.92
N THR A 671 -30.70 -47.75 12.88
CA THR A 671 -30.89 -49.14 12.46
C THR A 671 -30.32 -50.04 13.53
N GLU A 672 -31.20 -50.48 14.44
CA GLU A 672 -31.04 -51.76 15.12
C GLU A 672 -31.02 -52.86 14.05
N ILE A 673 -29.89 -53.55 13.89
CA ILE A 673 -29.83 -54.79 13.13
C ILE A 673 -30.24 -55.91 14.10
N PRO A 674 -31.37 -56.61 13.89
CA PRO A 674 -31.75 -57.69 14.78
C PRO A 674 -30.80 -58.88 14.57
N ALA A 675 -30.38 -59.47 15.69
CA ALA A 675 -29.56 -60.67 15.75
C ALA A 675 -30.16 -61.80 14.88
N THR A 676 -29.38 -62.28 13.92
CA THR A 676 -29.75 -63.41 13.07
C THR A 676 -29.81 -64.67 13.92
N ARG A 677 -31.00 -65.28 14.01
CA ARG A 677 -31.21 -66.62 14.55
C ARG A 677 -30.48 -67.64 13.68
N THR A 678 -29.60 -68.40 14.31
CA THR A 678 -29.08 -69.68 13.79
C THR A 678 -30.23 -70.69 13.74
N VAL A 679 -30.57 -71.19 12.56
CA VAL A 679 -31.34 -72.43 12.39
C VAL A 679 -30.77 -73.19 11.18
N VAL A 680 -30.14 -74.32 11.51
CA VAL A 680 -29.62 -75.46 10.71
C VAL A 680 -28.48 -75.16 9.74
#